data_AF-A0A3M1ERY1-F1
#
_entry.id   AF-A0A3M1ERY1-F1
#
_cell.length_a   1.000
_cell.length_b   1.000
_cell.length_c   1.000
_cell.angle_alpha   90.00
_cell.angle_beta   90.00
_cell.angle_gamma   90.00
#
_symmetry.space_group_name_H-M   'P 1'
#
loop_
_entity.id
_entity.type
_entity.pdbx_description
1 polymer ?
#
loop_
_entity_poly.entity_id
_entity_poly.type
_entity_poly.pdbx_seq_one_letter_code
_entity_poly.pdbx_strand_id
1 'polypeptide(L)'
;MQRWAFFASVLFLLIALRVGPAQAQRDYPGGYTLMPLDPGRIQLLSLTVDVTVWDDGSQAIAEVQAVFRVHNRDKAQKQTLTVAIPGYPAPKPAPAGLALTVAGKTLDFAPGNTQWWLAEIPLQPDERKNLVFTYSAPLGSGPFVRFTYPLDLTAQLWPGRLESARVTLAFSEPPNPQSWLKLTPEGYRLTAESIIWSFENQDPAEPIDYVLMRPSLWARLRDARQAAVAPDATAADHLALGNLYTELATTSGDREVFERYFPLAVASYSQAKSMDPNDPAIYLALAGLYRTRAGLSQPPDSTYVSLAVTEMARALEHGYQEPGVAEAVAEDFAELIERARLEGDFDTAGSFLKRLEEVSARTGVPLETERIKEERRRLAVDWAGAVLHDQGPGPARQVLEEHFGQGITRPPLGQFARLSSLYVETTTEAGARMITIRAAPRYEGAFLIQDLFAALQNTGAADVVLESLEPAVIRVMLIFDDAEELVERQRILAAAIPPEPEWALLRTLLMPAGLRWDKEDSRWRSEERYTETVNLIAVVSELGKQALALDQAAAGLDQTDPLNALLAELWQAEADVWRRLNDNNRAHFALTMQPSPGAPIVKTWSLSAGEQVTMSGQVRRYHILPYLLAAVGIYLLFVLVTYWLWRRGQQPRPQPSPRPVASEPGAAERGEIGV
;
A
#
# COMPACT_ATOMS: atom_id res chain seq x y z
N MET A 1 17.22 -34.90 27.83
CA MET A 1 17.78 -33.75 28.57
C MET A 1 17.52 -32.40 27.89
N GLN A 2 17.54 -32.28 26.55
CA GLN A 2 17.22 -31.03 25.82
C GLN A 2 15.82 -30.44 26.08
N ARG A 3 14.78 -31.26 26.25
CA ARG A 3 13.42 -30.77 26.54
C ARG A 3 13.26 -30.10 27.92
N TRP A 4 14.14 -30.43 28.87
CA TRP A 4 14.16 -29.80 30.19
C TRP A 4 14.87 -28.45 30.17
N ALA A 5 15.86 -28.26 29.28
CA ALA A 5 16.53 -26.97 29.11
C ALA A 5 15.62 -25.91 28.44
N PHE A 6 14.78 -26.33 27.48
CA PHE A 6 13.79 -25.43 26.86
C PHE A 6 12.69 -25.02 27.86
N PHE A 7 12.18 -25.96 28.66
CA PHE A 7 11.20 -25.66 29.70
C PHE A 7 11.80 -24.79 30.82
N ALA A 8 13.07 -25.01 31.20
CA ALA A 8 13.77 -24.17 32.16
C ALA A 8 14.03 -22.75 31.63
N SER A 9 14.32 -22.59 30.34
CA SER A 9 14.58 -21.28 29.71
C SER A 9 13.30 -20.47 29.54
N VAL A 10 12.19 -21.10 29.12
CA VAL A 10 10.86 -20.46 29.07
C VAL A 10 10.35 -20.13 30.47
N LEU A 11 10.61 -20.98 31.47
CA LEU A 11 10.28 -20.70 32.86
C LEU A 11 11.14 -19.57 33.44
N PHE A 12 12.43 -19.46 33.08
CA PHE A 12 13.28 -18.34 33.49
C PHE A 12 12.87 -17.02 32.82
N LEU A 13 12.44 -17.06 31.55
CA LEU A 13 11.91 -15.88 30.83
C LEU A 13 10.55 -15.43 31.43
N LEU A 14 9.68 -16.38 31.79
CA LEU A 14 8.40 -16.10 32.45
C LEU A 14 8.54 -15.68 33.92
N ILE A 15 9.62 -16.07 34.60
CA ILE A 15 9.95 -15.60 35.96
C ILE A 15 10.63 -14.23 35.91
N ALA A 16 11.44 -13.92 34.90
CA ALA A 16 12.00 -12.59 34.68
C ALA A 16 10.93 -11.56 34.27
N LEU A 17 9.87 -11.99 33.58
CA LEU A 17 8.68 -11.18 33.26
C LEU A 17 7.67 -11.08 34.42
N ARG A 18 7.96 -11.68 35.59
CA ARG A 18 7.19 -11.50 36.83
C ARG A 18 7.86 -10.53 37.81
N VAL A 19 8.60 -9.55 37.31
CA VAL A 19 8.63 -8.27 38.03
C VAL A 19 7.22 -7.70 37.86
N GLY A 20 6.34 -7.99 38.83
CA GLY A 20 5.04 -7.33 38.88
C GLY A 20 5.28 -5.83 38.71
N PRO A 21 4.50 -5.13 37.89
CA PRO A 21 4.71 -3.70 37.68
C PRO A 21 4.86 -3.08 39.05
N ALA A 22 5.97 -2.36 39.26
CA ALA A 22 6.17 -1.54 40.45
C ALA A 22 5.14 -0.41 40.36
N GLN A 23 3.88 -0.74 40.56
CA GLN A 23 2.81 0.20 40.77
C GLN A 23 3.27 0.99 41.98
N ALA A 24 3.50 2.30 41.79
CA ALA A 24 3.55 3.23 42.91
C ALA A 24 2.41 2.82 43.83
N GLN A 25 2.74 2.44 45.07
CA GLN A 25 1.85 1.74 45.99
C GLN A 25 0.59 2.61 46.19
N ARG A 26 -0.43 2.42 45.33
CA ARG A 26 -1.62 3.27 45.24
C ARG A 26 -2.40 3.23 46.55
N ASP A 27 -2.17 2.19 47.33
CA ASP A 27 -2.88 1.89 48.56
C ASP A 27 -2.34 2.67 49.77
N TYR A 28 -1.15 3.28 49.70
CA TYR A 28 -0.56 3.98 50.84
C TYR A 28 -0.23 5.45 50.53
N PRO A 29 -1.07 6.41 50.94
CA PRO A 29 -0.88 7.83 50.63
C PRO A 29 0.28 8.49 51.37
N GLY A 30 0.97 7.83 52.30
CA GLY A 30 2.10 8.42 53.03
C GLY A 30 1.72 9.47 54.09
N GLY A 31 0.50 10.02 54.09
CA GLY A 31 0.03 10.99 55.07
C GLY A 31 -1.02 10.44 56.05
N TYR A 32 -0.82 10.71 57.34
CA TYR A 32 -1.75 10.49 58.45
C TYR A 32 -2.13 11.81 59.12
N THR A 33 -3.38 11.87 59.62
CA THR A 33 -3.90 12.99 60.40
C THR A 33 -4.55 12.50 61.70
N LEU A 34 -4.91 13.43 62.59
CA LEU A 34 -5.66 13.16 63.81
C LEU A 34 -7.16 13.42 63.58
N MET A 35 -7.99 12.43 63.92
CA MET A 35 -9.45 12.50 63.86
C MET A 35 -10.04 12.56 65.27
N PRO A 36 -10.82 13.58 65.65
CA PRO A 36 -11.52 13.58 66.92
C PRO A 36 -12.73 12.64 66.85
N LEU A 37 -12.94 11.79 67.86
CA LEU A 37 -14.10 10.88 67.90
C LEU A 37 -15.35 11.52 68.51
N ASP A 38 -15.15 12.31 69.56
CA ASP A 38 -16.19 13.10 70.20
C ASP A 38 -15.58 14.44 70.65
N PRO A 39 -15.42 15.40 69.73
CA PRO A 39 -14.72 16.65 70.02
C PRO A 39 -15.47 17.56 71.01
N GLY A 40 -16.76 17.35 71.27
CA GLY A 40 -17.54 18.21 72.17
C GLY A 40 -17.44 19.70 71.80
N ARG A 41 -16.87 20.52 72.69
CA ARG A 41 -16.61 21.96 72.46
C ARG A 41 -15.16 22.27 72.09
N ILE A 42 -14.38 21.24 71.76
CA ILE A 42 -12.99 21.37 71.37
C ILE A 42 -12.91 21.59 69.87
N GLN A 43 -12.13 22.58 69.47
CA GLN A 43 -11.94 22.97 68.07
C GLN A 43 -10.45 22.92 67.73
N LEU A 44 -10.15 22.64 66.46
CA LEU A 44 -8.81 22.82 65.91
C LEU A 44 -8.68 24.27 65.46
N LEU A 45 -7.79 25.04 66.08
CA LEU A 45 -7.53 26.43 65.71
C LEU A 45 -6.57 26.49 64.53
N SER A 46 -5.45 25.77 64.63
CA SER A 46 -4.44 25.77 63.58
C SER A 46 -3.75 24.43 63.42
N LEU A 47 -3.29 24.18 62.19
CA LEU A 47 -2.52 23.00 61.82
C LEU A 47 -1.24 23.42 61.08
N THR A 48 -0.10 22.88 61.50
CA THR A 48 1.14 22.96 60.73
C THR A 48 1.62 21.55 60.44
N VAL A 49 1.97 21.25 59.20
CA VAL A 49 2.50 19.95 58.79
C VAL A 49 3.81 20.20 58.10
N ASP A 50 4.91 19.79 58.73
CA ASP A 50 6.23 19.84 58.14
C ASP A 50 6.63 18.43 57.74
N VAL A 51 6.96 18.27 56.46
CA VAL A 51 7.27 16.99 55.83
C VAL A 51 8.68 17.08 55.27
N THR A 52 9.57 16.19 55.66
CA THR A 52 10.89 16.04 55.04
C THR A 52 10.87 14.79 54.16
N VAL A 53 11.05 14.97 52.85
CA VAL A 53 11.14 13.86 51.91
C VAL A 53 12.60 13.58 51.60
N TRP A 54 13.03 12.34 51.82
CA TRP A 54 14.38 11.89 51.51
C TRP A 54 14.37 10.46 50.97
N ASP A 55 15.51 10.01 50.44
CA ASP A 55 15.67 8.71 49.80
C ASP A 55 16.93 8.04 50.33
N ASP A 56 16.79 6.81 50.85
CA ASP A 56 17.91 6.03 51.38
C ASP A 56 18.62 5.18 50.30
N GLY A 57 18.19 5.29 49.04
CA GLY A 57 18.64 4.50 47.90
C GLY A 57 17.79 3.26 47.65
N SER A 58 17.15 2.71 48.68
CA SER A 58 16.23 1.57 48.56
C SER A 58 14.78 2.02 48.40
N GLN A 59 14.35 3.06 49.10
CA GLN A 59 13.00 3.59 49.09
C GLN A 59 12.99 5.09 49.43
N ALA A 60 11.96 5.80 48.97
CA ALA A 60 11.70 7.15 49.45
C ALA A 60 10.89 7.09 50.75
N ILE A 61 11.22 8.00 51.67
CA ILE A 61 10.62 8.10 53.00
C ILE A 61 10.15 9.54 53.20
N ALA A 62 8.95 9.70 53.77
CA ALA A 62 8.46 10.96 54.29
C ALA A 62 8.49 10.95 55.81
N GLU A 63 9.29 11.82 56.40
CA GLU A 63 9.22 12.13 57.82
C GLU A 63 8.25 13.29 58.04
N VAL A 64 7.22 13.06 58.83
CA VAL A 64 6.16 14.04 59.04
C VAL A 64 6.11 14.46 60.49
N GLN A 65 6.04 15.77 60.71
CA GLN A 65 5.72 16.39 61.98
C GLN A 65 4.51 17.30 61.80
N ALA A 66 3.39 16.92 62.39
CA ALA A 66 2.16 17.70 62.39
C ALA A 66 1.88 18.29 63.78
N VAL A 67 1.65 19.60 63.85
CA VAL A 67 1.33 20.33 65.07
C VAL A 67 -0.13 20.78 65.01
N PHE A 68 -0.96 20.22 65.88
CA PHE A 68 -2.38 20.54 66.02
C PHE A 68 -2.57 21.45 67.24
N ARG A 69 -3.06 22.66 67.04
CA ARG A 69 -3.40 23.58 68.12
C ARG A 69 -4.89 23.49 68.42
N VAL A 70 -5.25 22.81 69.50
CA VAL A 70 -6.64 22.61 69.90
C VAL A 70 -7.03 23.58 71.01
N HIS A 71 -8.32 23.93 71.08
CA HIS A 71 -8.89 24.81 72.11
C HIS A 71 -10.18 24.22 72.67
N ASN A 72 -10.21 23.98 73.98
CA ASN A 72 -11.46 23.73 74.68
C ASN A 72 -12.21 25.05 74.86
N ARG A 73 -13.27 25.28 74.08
CA ARG A 73 -14.07 26.51 74.18
C ARG A 73 -15.02 26.54 75.37
N ASP A 74 -15.12 25.44 76.12
CA ASP A 74 -15.87 25.42 77.37
C ASP A 74 -15.10 26.15 78.47
N LYS A 75 -15.61 27.30 78.90
CA LYS A 75 -14.97 28.13 79.94
C LYS A 75 -15.20 27.60 81.36
N ALA A 76 -16.06 26.60 81.54
CA ALA A 76 -16.46 26.10 82.85
C ALA A 76 -16.06 24.63 83.09
N GLN A 77 -16.03 23.81 82.04
CA GLN A 77 -15.83 22.36 82.17
C GLN A 77 -14.52 21.88 81.56
N LYS A 78 -13.84 20.99 82.30
CA LYS A 78 -12.76 20.16 81.75
C LYS A 78 -13.35 19.17 80.75
N GLN A 79 -12.63 18.91 79.66
CA GLN A 79 -13.01 17.93 78.64
C GLN A 79 -11.85 16.98 78.35
N THR A 80 -12.14 15.74 78.02
CA THR A 80 -11.14 14.78 77.53
C THR A 80 -11.38 14.57 76.05
N LEU A 81 -10.39 14.92 75.23
CA LEU A 81 -10.43 14.68 73.80
C LEU A 81 -9.90 13.29 73.49
N THR A 82 -10.70 12.45 72.83
CA THR A 82 -10.23 11.20 72.24
C THR A 82 -9.90 11.44 70.78
N VAL A 83 -8.63 11.31 70.41
CA VAL A 83 -8.18 11.34 69.01
C VAL A 83 -7.91 9.93 68.51
N ALA A 84 -8.32 9.66 67.29
CA ALA A 84 -7.99 8.48 66.52
C ALA A 84 -7.00 8.84 65.42
N ILE A 85 -6.06 7.94 65.17
CA ILE A 85 -5.29 7.92 63.93
C ILE A 85 -5.98 6.91 63.03
N PRO A 86 -6.74 7.35 62.01
CA PRO A 86 -7.38 6.42 61.09
C PRO A 86 -6.28 5.67 60.33
N GLY A 87 -6.17 4.38 60.59
CA GLY A 87 -5.55 3.48 59.63
C GLY A 87 -6.45 3.47 58.40
N TYR A 88 -6.01 4.05 57.29
CA TYR A 88 -6.59 3.68 56.00
C TYR A 88 -6.57 2.14 55.90
N PRO A 89 -7.54 1.49 55.24
CA PRO A 89 -7.50 0.06 54.99
C PRO A 89 -6.35 -0.25 54.00
N ALA A 90 -5.11 -0.24 54.50
CA ALA A 90 -3.87 -0.50 53.76
C ALA A 90 -2.82 -1.10 54.74
N PRO A 91 -1.85 -1.88 54.24
CA PRO A 91 -1.38 -3.11 54.86
C PRO A 91 -0.62 -2.89 56.17
N LYS A 92 -0.72 -3.87 57.07
CA LYS A 92 0.19 -4.03 58.21
C LYS A 92 1.63 -4.00 57.69
N PRO A 93 2.57 -3.30 58.34
CA PRO A 93 2.49 -2.69 59.69
C PRO A 93 2.18 -1.17 59.71
N ALA A 94 1.93 -0.65 60.91
CA ALA A 94 1.80 0.78 61.22
C ALA A 94 3.00 1.60 60.70
N PRO A 95 2.83 2.92 60.46
CA PRO A 95 3.95 3.78 60.13
C PRO A 95 5.03 3.71 61.21
N ALA A 96 6.30 3.73 60.80
CA ALA A 96 7.42 3.65 61.72
C ALA A 96 7.52 4.96 62.53
N GLY A 97 7.98 4.87 63.78
CA GLY A 97 8.22 6.07 64.61
C GLY A 97 6.97 6.87 64.97
N LEU A 98 5.79 6.25 64.93
CA LEU A 98 4.52 6.88 65.30
C LEU A 98 4.53 7.35 66.75
N ALA A 99 4.42 8.66 66.98
CA ALA A 99 4.34 9.25 68.31
C ALA A 99 3.40 10.46 68.34
N LEU A 100 2.66 10.61 69.44
CA LEU A 100 1.88 11.81 69.74
C LEU A 100 2.37 12.36 71.07
N THR A 101 2.80 13.62 71.08
CA THR A 101 3.30 14.28 72.28
C THR A 101 2.45 15.49 72.65
N VAL A 102 2.30 15.70 73.96
CA VAL A 102 1.60 16.83 74.55
C VAL A 102 2.48 17.44 75.63
N ALA A 103 2.83 18.72 75.49
CA ALA A 103 3.77 19.40 76.36
C ALA A 103 5.10 18.64 76.56
N GLY A 104 5.61 18.00 75.50
CA GLY A 104 6.85 17.24 75.50
C GLY A 104 6.75 15.81 76.06
N LYS A 105 5.58 15.39 76.54
CA LYS A 105 5.35 14.01 77.00
C LYS A 105 4.65 13.19 75.92
N THR A 106 5.23 12.05 75.54
CA THR A 106 4.60 11.07 74.65
C THR A 106 3.38 10.44 75.30
N LEU A 107 2.28 10.35 74.55
CA LEU A 107 1.06 9.66 74.95
C LEU A 107 1.11 8.20 74.50
N ASP A 108 0.59 7.31 75.33
CA ASP A 108 0.41 5.92 74.96
C ASP A 108 -0.80 5.77 74.04
N PHE A 109 -0.62 5.02 72.95
CA PHE A 109 -1.72 4.67 72.06
C PHE A 109 -2.39 3.37 72.52
N ALA A 110 -3.71 3.42 72.69
CA ALA A 110 -4.52 2.22 72.87
C ALA A 110 -5.05 1.72 71.52
N PRO A 111 -5.03 0.40 71.24
CA PRO A 111 -5.67 -0.14 70.05
C PRO A 111 -7.19 0.04 70.15
N GLY A 112 -7.80 0.64 69.12
CA GLY A 112 -9.24 0.74 68.94
C GLY A 112 -9.85 -0.54 68.35
N ASN A 113 -11.18 -0.60 68.30
CA ASN A 113 -11.96 -1.72 67.79
C ASN A 113 -11.92 -1.87 66.24
N THR A 114 -11.49 -0.84 65.51
CA THR A 114 -11.57 -0.74 64.04
C THR A 114 -10.24 -0.42 63.36
N GLN A 115 -9.11 -0.94 63.88
CA GLN A 115 -7.74 -0.67 63.38
C GLN A 115 -7.25 0.77 63.57
N TRP A 116 -7.79 1.47 64.57
CA TRP A 116 -7.34 2.81 64.95
C TRP A 116 -6.40 2.76 66.15
N TRP A 117 -5.51 3.74 66.25
CA TRP A 117 -4.80 4.04 67.49
C TRP A 117 -5.46 5.22 68.17
N LEU A 118 -5.83 5.04 69.43
CA LEU A 118 -6.55 6.01 70.24
C LEU A 118 -5.62 6.63 71.27
N ALA A 119 -5.75 7.94 71.48
CA ALA A 119 -5.10 8.65 72.58
C ALA A 119 -6.09 9.62 73.23
N GLU A 120 -6.03 9.70 74.56
CA GLU A 120 -6.85 10.61 75.36
C GLU A 120 -6.05 11.83 75.80
N ILE A 121 -6.60 13.02 75.60
CA ILE A 121 -5.96 14.29 75.89
C ILE A 121 -6.85 15.11 76.83
N PRO A 122 -6.48 15.26 78.11
CA PRO A 122 -7.24 16.10 79.03
C PRO A 122 -6.99 17.59 78.75
N LEU A 123 -8.06 18.37 78.70
CA LEU A 123 -8.08 19.81 78.50
C LEU A 123 -8.81 20.52 79.66
N GLN A 124 -8.17 21.52 80.25
CA GLN A 124 -8.77 22.41 81.24
C GLN A 124 -9.79 23.36 80.59
N PRO A 125 -10.67 24.01 81.37
CA PRO A 125 -11.57 25.03 80.84
C PRO A 125 -10.80 26.15 80.13
N ASP A 126 -11.26 26.54 78.95
CA ASP A 126 -10.63 27.57 78.08
C ASP A 126 -9.15 27.27 77.70
N GLU A 127 -8.68 26.03 77.85
CA GLU A 127 -7.28 25.67 77.57
C GLU A 127 -7.00 25.56 76.07
N ARG A 128 -5.87 26.13 75.66
CA ARG A 128 -5.25 25.89 74.35
C ARG A 128 -4.05 24.98 74.50
N LYS A 129 -3.94 23.96 73.67
CA LYS A 129 -2.90 22.94 73.79
C LYS A 129 -2.38 22.54 72.42
N ASN A 130 -1.07 22.33 72.33
CA ASN A 130 -0.42 21.84 71.12
C ASN A 130 -0.23 20.33 71.24
N LEU A 131 -0.67 19.62 70.21
CA LEU A 131 -0.43 18.19 70.01
C LEU A 131 0.60 18.07 68.89
N VAL A 132 1.72 17.41 69.14
CA VAL A 132 2.74 17.18 68.12
C VAL A 132 2.72 15.71 67.74
N PHE A 133 2.35 15.45 66.50
CA PHE A 133 2.21 14.14 65.92
C PHE A 133 3.36 13.89 64.94
N THR A 134 4.14 12.85 65.16
CA THR A 134 5.30 12.51 64.32
C THR A 134 5.21 11.08 63.82
N TYR A 135 5.63 10.84 62.58
CA TYR A 135 5.74 9.51 62.00
C TYR A 135 6.67 9.50 60.78
N SER A 136 7.10 8.30 60.39
CA SER A 136 7.84 8.02 59.17
C SER A 136 7.02 7.11 58.26
N ALA A 137 6.81 7.55 57.03
CA ALA A 137 5.98 6.88 56.04
C ALA A 137 6.83 6.45 54.83
N PRO A 138 6.91 5.14 54.51
CA PRO A 138 7.52 4.70 53.27
C PRO A 138 6.63 5.10 52.09
N LEU A 139 7.21 5.76 51.08
CA LEU A 139 6.51 6.16 49.85
C LEU A 139 6.70 5.16 48.71
N GLY A 140 7.54 4.14 48.92
CA GLY A 140 7.84 3.06 47.98
C GLY A 140 9.21 3.16 47.32
N SER A 141 9.55 2.14 46.54
CA SER A 141 10.82 2.00 45.83
C SER A 141 10.74 2.26 44.33
N GLY A 142 9.53 2.46 43.79
CA GLY A 142 9.31 2.78 42.37
C GLY A 142 9.92 4.12 41.96
N PRO A 143 10.15 4.37 40.66
CA PRO A 143 10.82 5.58 40.17
C PRO A 143 10.05 6.86 40.49
N PHE A 144 8.73 6.74 40.60
CA PHE A 144 7.84 7.80 41.06
C PHE A 144 7.20 7.36 42.36
N VAL A 145 7.22 8.27 43.33
CA VAL A 145 6.64 8.08 44.65
C VAL A 145 5.58 9.15 44.88
N ARG A 146 4.57 8.82 45.71
CA ARG A 146 3.43 9.68 45.95
C ARG A 146 3.34 9.98 47.44
N PHE A 147 3.26 11.26 47.77
CA PHE A 147 2.91 11.73 49.09
C PHE A 147 1.57 12.46 49.03
N THR A 148 0.62 12.01 49.83
CA THR A 148 -0.71 12.59 49.93
C THR A 148 -1.03 12.84 51.40
N TYR A 149 -1.28 14.10 51.77
CA TYR A 149 -1.72 14.48 53.12
C TYR A 149 -3.20 14.87 53.09
N PRO A 150 -4.08 14.21 53.87
CA PRO A 150 -5.53 14.40 53.82
C PRO A 150 -5.96 15.67 54.59
N LEU A 151 -5.53 16.83 54.09
CA LEU A 151 -5.72 18.11 54.74
C LEU A 151 -7.19 18.55 54.74
N ASP A 152 -7.89 18.29 53.63
CA ASP A 152 -9.33 18.46 53.44
C ASP A 152 -10.14 17.65 54.45
N LEU A 153 -9.81 16.36 54.60
CA LEU A 153 -10.45 15.49 55.58
C LEU A 153 -10.20 16.01 56.99
N THR A 154 -8.98 16.49 57.27
CA THR A 154 -8.67 17.07 58.59
C THR A 154 -9.56 18.28 58.89
N ALA A 155 -9.78 19.16 57.93
CA ALA A 155 -10.67 20.30 58.10
C ALA A 155 -12.13 19.89 58.33
N GLN A 156 -12.60 18.84 57.66
CA GLN A 156 -13.97 18.33 57.80
C GLN A 156 -14.23 17.60 59.13
N LEU A 157 -13.21 16.90 59.67
CA LEU A 157 -13.36 16.08 60.86
C LEU A 157 -13.41 16.89 62.17
N TRP A 158 -12.83 18.08 62.20
CA TRP A 158 -12.78 18.92 63.39
C TRP A 158 -13.92 19.96 63.40
N PRO A 159 -14.58 20.22 64.54
CA PRO A 159 -15.64 21.22 64.59
C PRO A 159 -15.11 22.64 64.43
N GLY A 160 -15.82 23.45 63.65
CA GLY A 160 -15.49 24.86 63.40
C GLY A 160 -14.73 25.05 62.09
N ARG A 161 -14.20 26.26 61.89
CA ARG A 161 -13.36 26.63 60.75
C ARG A 161 -11.92 26.79 61.24
N LEU A 162 -10.96 26.31 60.45
CA LEU A 162 -9.54 26.52 60.76
C LEU A 162 -9.19 28.01 60.66
N GLU A 163 -8.53 28.54 61.69
CA GLU A 163 -7.95 29.89 61.65
C GLU A 163 -6.75 29.91 60.70
N SER A 164 -5.93 28.85 60.73
CA SER A 164 -4.83 28.68 59.78
C SER A 164 -4.43 27.21 59.58
N ALA A 165 -4.08 26.86 58.35
CA ALA A 165 -3.40 25.61 58.05
C ALA A 165 -2.16 25.89 57.20
N ARG A 166 -1.05 25.24 57.51
CA ARG A 166 0.18 25.31 56.71
C ARG A 166 0.73 23.91 56.49
N VAL A 167 1.11 23.63 55.26
CA VAL A 167 1.88 22.43 54.91
C VAL A 167 3.19 22.87 54.28
N THR A 168 4.32 22.40 54.81
CA THR A 168 5.66 22.60 54.27
C THR A 168 6.20 21.23 53.84
N LEU A 169 6.46 21.05 52.55
CA LEU A 169 7.28 19.93 52.06
C LEU A 169 8.71 20.44 51.88
N ALA A 170 9.63 19.96 52.71
CA ALA A 170 11.05 20.25 52.67
C ALA A 170 11.84 19.10 52.02
N PHE A 171 12.92 19.46 51.34
CA PHE A 171 13.74 18.55 50.56
C PHE A 171 15.23 18.73 50.91
N SER A 172 16.00 17.64 50.83
CA SER A 172 17.47 17.70 50.99
C SER A 172 18.17 18.44 49.84
N GLU A 173 17.54 18.50 48.67
CA GLU A 173 17.96 19.29 47.52
C GLU A 173 16.83 20.20 47.06
N PRO A 174 17.12 21.34 46.40
CA PRO A 174 16.08 22.26 45.93
C PRO A 174 15.00 21.55 45.09
N PRO A 175 13.71 21.72 45.44
CA PRO A 175 12.62 21.10 44.68
C PRO A 175 12.66 21.60 43.23
N ASN A 176 12.75 20.67 42.27
CA ASN A 176 12.81 21.00 40.86
C ASN A 176 11.47 20.69 40.18
N PRO A 177 10.80 21.66 39.55
CA PRO A 177 9.56 21.42 38.82
C PRO A 177 9.65 20.36 37.71
N GLN A 178 10.84 20.04 37.21
CA GLN A 178 11.03 18.98 36.24
C GLN A 178 10.95 17.57 36.84
N SER A 179 11.17 17.42 38.15
CA SER A 179 11.14 16.12 38.83
C SER A 179 9.74 15.69 39.26
N TRP A 180 8.75 16.60 39.26
CA TRP A 180 7.38 16.25 39.65
C TRP A 180 6.51 15.85 38.45
N LEU A 181 5.56 14.96 38.71
CA LEU A 181 4.51 14.56 37.78
C LEU A 181 3.18 15.23 38.12
N LYS A 182 2.89 15.38 39.41
CA LYS A 182 1.65 15.99 39.90
C LYS A 182 1.93 16.76 41.18
N LEU A 183 1.30 17.92 41.31
CA LEU A 183 1.34 18.74 42.51
C LEU A 183 -0.02 19.44 42.67
N THR A 184 -0.80 19.03 43.66
CA THR A 184 -2.10 19.62 43.99
C THR A 184 -2.22 19.81 45.52
N PRO A 185 -3.03 20.76 46.01
CA PRO A 185 -3.75 21.78 45.24
C PRO A 185 -2.81 22.86 44.69
N GLU A 186 -3.35 23.73 43.85
CA GLU A 186 -2.67 24.95 43.40
C GLU A 186 -2.47 25.96 44.54
N GLY A 187 -1.85 27.11 44.25
CA GLY A 187 -1.66 28.19 45.23
C GLY A 187 -0.50 27.98 46.22
N TYR A 188 0.43 27.07 45.90
CA TYR A 188 1.65 26.89 46.69
C TYR A 188 2.68 27.99 46.43
N ARG A 189 3.56 28.19 47.41
CA ARG A 189 4.78 28.99 47.28
C ARG A 189 5.98 28.05 47.21
N LEU A 190 6.70 28.09 46.09
CA LEU A 190 7.98 27.41 45.92
C LEU A 190 9.11 28.27 46.49
N THR A 191 9.97 27.67 47.30
CA THR A 191 11.23 28.28 47.80
C THR A 191 12.42 27.43 47.34
N ALA A 192 13.64 27.85 47.69
CA ALA A 192 14.85 27.10 47.37
C ALA A 192 14.91 25.71 48.04
N GLU A 193 14.17 25.47 49.12
CA GLU A 193 14.28 24.24 49.92
C GLU A 193 12.92 23.59 50.18
N SER A 194 11.81 24.26 49.84
CA SER A 194 10.49 23.79 50.22
C SER A 194 9.35 24.24 49.31
N ILE A 195 8.26 23.47 49.33
CA ILE A 195 6.95 23.85 48.79
C ILE A 195 6.02 24.12 49.96
N ILE A 196 5.36 25.28 49.97
CA ILE A 196 4.54 25.73 51.10
C ILE A 196 3.12 26.02 50.63
N TRP A 197 2.13 25.39 51.26
CA TRP A 197 0.73 25.78 51.16
C TRP A 197 0.33 26.46 52.46
N SER A 198 -0.35 27.59 52.35
CA SER A 198 -0.87 28.34 53.48
C SER A 198 -2.33 28.67 53.25
N PHE A 199 -3.17 28.33 54.22
CA PHE A 199 -4.59 28.60 54.25
C PHE A 199 -4.86 29.48 55.46
N GLU A 200 -5.28 30.72 55.25
CA GLU A 200 -5.61 31.66 56.32
C GLU A 200 -7.12 31.90 56.34
N ASN A 201 -7.75 31.66 57.49
CA ASN A 201 -9.19 31.79 57.67
C ASN A 201 -10.00 31.10 56.56
N GLN A 202 -9.51 29.97 56.02
CA GLN A 202 -10.19 29.18 55.01
C GLN A 202 -9.87 27.70 55.22
N ASP A 203 -10.88 26.86 55.04
CA ASP A 203 -10.68 25.43 55.12
C ASP A 203 -10.12 24.92 53.79
N PRO A 204 -9.07 24.07 53.82
CA PRO A 204 -8.55 23.43 52.62
C PRO A 204 -9.62 22.51 52.01
N ALA A 205 -9.88 22.67 50.72
CA ALA A 205 -10.90 21.91 49.99
C ALA A 205 -10.36 20.61 49.37
N GLU A 206 -9.04 20.50 49.22
CA GLU A 206 -8.36 19.39 48.56
C GLU A 206 -7.21 18.87 49.42
N PRO A 207 -6.88 17.56 49.32
CA PRO A 207 -5.68 17.02 49.95
C PRO A 207 -4.43 17.57 49.27
N ILE A 208 -3.33 17.65 50.02
CA ILE A 208 -2.02 17.81 49.40
C ILE A 208 -1.71 16.50 48.70
N ASP A 209 -1.42 16.51 47.41
CA ASP A 209 -1.08 15.33 46.63
C ASP A 209 0.08 15.64 45.68
N TYR A 210 1.21 15.00 45.97
CA TYR A 210 2.49 15.25 45.33
C TYR A 210 3.06 13.94 44.79
N VAL A 211 3.16 13.85 43.47
CA VAL A 211 3.81 12.73 42.78
C VAL A 211 5.14 13.23 42.25
N LEU A 212 6.24 12.66 42.74
CA LEU A 212 7.59 13.05 42.39
C LEU A 212 8.44 11.87 41.94
N MET A 213 9.43 12.17 41.09
CA MET A 213 10.54 11.27 40.85
C MET A 213 11.35 11.13 42.14
N ARG A 214 11.77 9.91 42.46
CA ARG A 214 12.64 9.65 43.61
C ARG A 214 13.87 10.56 43.59
N PRO A 215 14.24 11.20 44.72
CA PRO A 215 15.38 12.11 44.77
C PRO A 215 16.69 11.50 44.22
N SER A 216 16.98 10.24 44.55
CA SER A 216 18.17 9.56 44.04
C SER A 216 18.16 9.35 42.52
N LEU A 217 16.99 9.02 41.95
CA LEU A 217 16.81 8.86 40.51
C LEU A 217 16.88 10.22 39.78
N TRP A 218 16.33 11.27 40.39
CA TRP A 218 16.44 12.63 39.86
C TRP A 218 17.89 13.12 39.83
N ALA A 219 18.66 12.85 40.89
CA ALA A 219 20.10 13.16 40.90
C ALA A 219 20.83 12.42 39.77
N ARG A 220 20.61 11.11 39.62
CA ARG A 220 21.17 10.32 38.50
C ARG A 220 20.80 10.89 37.13
N LEU A 221 19.54 11.29 36.95
CA LEU A 221 19.08 11.88 35.69
C LEU A 221 19.75 13.23 35.41
N ARG A 222 19.88 14.09 36.43
CA ARG A 222 20.59 15.38 36.30
C ARG A 222 22.05 15.16 35.90
N ASP A 223 22.73 14.24 36.56
CA ASP A 223 24.14 13.96 36.32
C ASP A 223 24.33 13.38 34.90
N ALA A 224 23.47 12.46 34.46
CA ALA A 224 23.48 11.94 33.10
C ALA A 224 23.18 13.03 32.05
N ARG A 225 22.27 13.96 32.33
CA ARG A 225 22.02 15.12 31.45
C ARG A 225 23.24 16.02 31.35
N GLN A 226 23.94 16.27 32.45
CA GLN A 226 25.15 17.08 32.46
C GLN A 226 26.28 16.42 31.68
N ALA A 227 26.48 15.10 31.85
CA ALA A 227 27.45 14.33 31.07
C ALA A 227 27.14 14.39 29.57
N ALA A 228 25.88 14.20 29.18
CA ALA A 228 25.45 14.20 27.78
C ALA A 228 25.50 15.57 27.07
N VAL A 229 25.73 16.68 27.78
CA VAL A 229 25.90 18.02 27.19
C VAL A 229 27.31 18.58 27.40
N ALA A 230 28.20 17.79 28.01
CA ALA A 230 29.59 18.19 28.18
C ALA A 230 30.30 18.30 26.83
N PRO A 231 31.31 19.18 26.68
CA PRO A 231 32.05 19.32 25.41
C PRO A 231 32.74 18.01 24.93
N ASP A 232 33.01 17.10 25.86
CA ASP A 232 33.64 15.79 25.67
C ASP A 232 32.65 14.62 25.80
N ALA A 233 31.34 14.90 25.71
CA ALA A 233 30.30 13.87 25.76
C ALA A 233 30.53 12.76 24.72
N THR A 234 30.39 11.52 25.16
CA THR A 234 30.60 10.32 24.36
C THR A 234 29.27 9.66 23.99
N ALA A 235 29.30 8.71 23.04
CA ALA A 235 28.13 7.89 22.73
C ALA A 235 27.59 7.15 23.97
N ALA A 236 28.47 6.72 24.88
CA ALA A 236 28.11 6.04 26.11
C ALA A 236 27.32 6.94 27.08
N ASP A 237 27.63 8.25 27.13
CA ASP A 237 26.89 9.20 27.97
C ASP A 237 25.45 9.39 27.47
N HIS A 238 25.27 9.47 26.15
CA HIS A 238 23.94 9.53 25.54
C HIS A 238 23.17 8.21 25.66
N LEU A 239 23.85 7.06 25.56
CA LEU A 239 23.26 5.74 25.80
C LEU A 239 22.78 5.62 27.25
N ALA A 240 23.59 6.03 28.23
CA ALA A 240 23.22 6.02 29.65
C ALA A 240 22.02 6.94 29.94
N LEU A 241 21.97 8.13 29.33
CA LEU A 241 20.82 9.02 29.44
C LEU A 241 19.56 8.41 28.79
N GLY A 242 19.70 7.77 27.62
CA GLY A 242 18.62 7.04 26.96
C GLY A 242 18.05 5.92 27.84
N ASN A 243 18.92 5.13 28.46
CA ASN A 243 18.54 4.05 29.38
C ASN A 243 17.72 4.57 30.57
N LEU A 244 18.13 5.71 31.16
CA LEU A 244 17.37 6.36 32.24
C LEU A 244 15.99 6.84 31.76
N TYR A 245 15.89 7.43 30.57
CA TYR A 245 14.59 7.82 30.03
C TYR A 245 13.71 6.62 29.70
N THR A 246 14.29 5.52 29.21
CA THR A 246 13.57 4.25 29.03
C THR A 246 13.06 3.72 30.37
N GLU A 247 13.90 3.64 31.40
CA GLU A 247 13.50 3.23 32.76
C GLU A 247 12.29 4.05 33.26
N LEU A 248 12.34 5.38 33.08
CA LEU A 248 11.26 6.28 33.46
C LEU A 248 9.98 6.06 32.64
N ALA A 249 10.11 5.82 31.33
CA ALA A 249 8.98 5.60 30.44
C ALA A 249 8.26 4.28 30.74
N THR A 250 9.00 3.19 31.01
CA THR A 250 8.44 1.84 31.06
C THR A 250 8.00 1.39 32.45
N THR A 251 8.56 1.94 33.52
CA THR A 251 8.38 1.38 34.87
C THR A 251 7.12 1.87 35.58
N SER A 252 6.58 3.03 35.20
CA SER A 252 5.40 3.62 35.86
C SER A 252 4.09 2.89 35.53
N GLY A 253 4.01 2.23 34.37
CA GLY A 253 2.76 1.75 33.78
C GLY A 253 1.77 2.87 33.43
N ASP A 254 2.17 4.13 33.56
CA ASP A 254 1.36 5.31 33.30
C ASP A 254 1.62 5.84 31.88
N ARG A 255 0.55 5.96 31.09
CA ARG A 255 0.63 6.41 29.70
C ARG A 255 1.17 7.83 29.57
N GLU A 256 0.80 8.75 30.46
CA GLU A 256 1.28 10.14 30.38
C GLU A 256 2.79 10.22 30.63
N VAL A 257 3.27 9.41 31.58
CA VAL A 257 4.70 9.29 31.87
C VAL A 257 5.44 8.66 30.69
N PHE A 258 4.88 7.60 30.09
CA PHE A 258 5.46 6.98 28.91
C PHE A 258 5.62 7.99 27.77
N GLU A 259 4.55 8.71 27.41
CA GLU A 259 4.56 9.68 26.30
C GLU A 259 5.50 10.86 26.58
N ARG A 260 5.74 11.22 27.85
CA ARG A 260 6.69 12.26 28.24
C ARG A 260 8.14 11.85 28.04
N TYR A 261 8.51 10.61 28.38
CA TYR A 261 9.91 10.17 28.40
C TYR A 261 10.34 9.35 27.17
N PHE A 262 9.40 8.69 26.48
CA PHE A 262 9.67 7.97 25.23
C PHE A 262 10.41 8.79 24.17
N PRO A 263 9.95 9.99 23.76
CA PRO A 263 10.66 10.77 22.75
C PRO A 263 12.06 11.23 23.21
N LEU A 264 12.25 11.46 24.51
CA LEU A 264 13.55 11.82 25.09
C LEU A 264 14.54 10.65 25.06
N ALA A 265 14.04 9.42 25.31
CA ALA A 265 14.83 8.21 25.17
C ALA A 265 15.25 7.98 23.71
N VAL A 266 14.30 8.06 22.77
CA VAL A 266 14.58 7.95 21.32
C VAL A 266 15.62 8.98 20.87
N ALA A 267 15.47 10.24 21.28
CA ALA A 267 16.42 11.30 20.93
C ALA A 267 17.82 11.02 21.48
N SER A 268 17.90 10.55 22.74
CA SER A 268 19.19 10.24 23.38
C SER A 268 19.89 9.07 22.70
N TYR A 269 19.18 7.98 22.39
CA TYR A 269 19.75 6.86 21.64
C TYR A 269 20.11 7.24 20.20
N SER A 270 19.32 8.10 19.56
CA SER A 270 19.64 8.61 18.21
C SER A 270 20.94 9.41 18.21
N GLN A 271 21.16 10.23 19.25
CA GLN A 271 22.41 10.96 19.42
C GLN A 271 23.58 9.99 19.68
N ALA A 272 23.40 8.99 20.55
CA ALA A 272 24.39 7.94 20.78
C ALA A 272 24.78 7.23 19.46
N LYS A 273 23.78 6.81 18.68
CA LYS A 273 23.94 6.16 17.38
C LYS A 273 24.67 7.04 16.36
N SER A 274 24.45 8.36 16.40
CA SER A 274 25.16 9.29 15.52
C SER A 274 26.64 9.44 15.87
N MET A 275 26.99 9.29 17.15
CA MET A 275 28.35 9.42 17.66
C MET A 275 29.14 8.11 17.52
N ASP A 276 28.49 6.97 17.78
CA ASP A 276 29.06 5.64 17.57
C ASP A 276 28.05 4.73 16.83
N PRO A 277 28.04 4.76 15.48
CA PRO A 277 27.11 3.96 14.69
C PRO A 277 27.44 2.47 14.69
N ASN A 278 28.57 2.04 15.27
CA ASN A 278 28.99 0.64 15.27
C ASN A 278 28.71 -0.09 16.59
N ASP A 279 28.22 0.59 17.62
CA ASP A 279 27.88 -0.06 18.89
C ASP A 279 26.51 -0.77 18.79
N PRO A 280 26.48 -2.12 18.78
CA PRO A 280 25.23 -2.88 18.69
C PRO A 280 24.29 -2.65 19.88
N ALA A 281 24.79 -2.25 21.06
CA ALA A 281 23.97 -2.06 22.24
C ALA A 281 22.95 -0.92 22.07
N ILE A 282 23.31 0.12 21.32
CA ILE A 282 22.43 1.26 21.04
C ILE A 282 21.21 0.82 20.21
N TYR A 283 21.45 -0.02 19.21
CA TYR A 283 20.40 -0.57 18.35
C TYR A 283 19.44 -1.48 19.13
N LEU A 284 19.96 -2.32 20.03
CA LEU A 284 19.12 -3.15 20.90
C LEU A 284 18.29 -2.33 21.89
N ALA A 285 18.87 -1.26 22.44
CA ALA A 285 18.14 -0.36 23.34
C ALA A 285 16.97 0.34 22.61
N LEU A 286 17.20 0.84 21.39
CA LEU A 286 16.15 1.39 20.54
C LEU A 286 15.08 0.34 20.20
N ALA A 287 15.50 -0.86 19.80
CA ALA A 287 14.58 -1.96 19.49
C ALA A 287 13.67 -2.32 20.69
N GLY A 288 14.25 -2.44 21.90
CA GLY A 288 13.50 -2.72 23.12
C GLY A 288 12.49 -1.62 23.46
N LEU A 289 12.87 -0.36 23.26
CA LEU A 289 11.99 0.78 23.44
C LEU A 289 10.82 0.77 22.43
N TYR A 290 11.09 0.51 21.15
CA TYR A 290 10.06 0.40 20.13
C TYR A 290 9.13 -0.79 20.33
N ARG A 291 9.64 -1.96 20.75
CA ARG A 291 8.79 -3.11 21.12
C ARG A 291 7.86 -2.77 22.28
N THR A 292 8.36 -2.05 23.27
CA THR A 292 7.53 -1.62 24.41
C THR A 292 6.41 -0.68 23.94
N ARG A 293 6.72 0.26 23.05
CA ARG A 293 5.70 1.14 22.43
C ARG A 293 4.68 0.34 21.63
N ALA A 294 5.11 -0.61 20.81
CA ALA A 294 4.22 -1.48 20.05
C ALA A 294 3.24 -2.24 20.97
N GLY A 295 3.73 -2.73 22.12
CA GLY A 295 2.93 -3.47 23.10
C GLY A 295 1.91 -2.64 23.89
N LEU A 296 1.88 -1.32 23.74
CA LEU A 296 0.86 -0.45 24.36
C LEU A 296 -0.50 -0.52 23.63
N SER A 297 -0.56 -1.10 22.44
CA SER A 297 -1.79 -1.35 21.69
C SER A 297 -2.09 -2.85 21.56
N GLN A 298 -3.37 -3.18 21.38
CA GLN A 298 -3.82 -4.54 21.04
C GLN A 298 -4.69 -4.46 19.78
N PRO A 299 -4.26 -5.01 18.63
CA PRO A 299 -2.96 -5.68 18.39
C PRO A 299 -1.75 -4.73 18.50
N PRO A 300 -0.51 -5.27 18.59
CA PRO A 300 0.70 -4.44 18.57
C PRO A 300 0.80 -3.59 17.29
N ASP A 301 1.20 -2.33 17.45
CA ASP A 301 1.36 -1.39 16.34
C ASP A 301 2.48 -1.84 15.39
N SER A 302 2.11 -2.21 14.16
CA SER A 302 3.03 -2.73 13.14
C SER A 302 4.16 -1.76 12.80
N THR A 303 3.92 -0.46 12.90
CA THR A 303 4.94 0.57 12.63
C THR A 303 6.10 0.43 13.60
N TYR A 304 5.78 0.29 14.89
CA TYR A 304 6.80 0.15 15.93
C TYR A 304 7.41 -1.25 15.97
N VAL A 305 6.68 -2.31 15.59
CA VAL A 305 7.26 -3.63 15.37
C VAL A 305 8.30 -3.59 14.24
N SER A 306 7.97 -2.96 13.11
CA SER A 306 8.88 -2.80 11.97
C SER A 306 10.15 -2.01 12.34
N LEU A 307 10.00 -0.91 13.09
CA LEU A 307 11.15 -0.15 13.61
C LEU A 307 11.99 -1.00 14.56
N ALA A 308 11.36 -1.74 15.48
CA ALA A 308 12.08 -2.59 16.41
C ALA A 308 12.90 -3.68 15.71
N VAL A 309 12.29 -4.44 14.78
CA VAL A 309 13.00 -5.51 14.06
C VAL A 309 14.10 -4.96 13.17
N THR A 310 13.91 -3.77 12.59
CA THR A 310 14.95 -3.10 11.80
C THR A 310 16.16 -2.75 12.66
N GLU A 311 15.96 -2.21 13.87
CA GLU A 311 17.06 -1.91 14.78
C GLU A 311 17.72 -3.19 15.32
N MET A 312 16.98 -4.26 15.64
CA MET A 312 17.58 -5.56 16.00
C MET A 312 18.44 -6.14 14.88
N ALA A 313 17.96 -6.07 13.63
CA ALA A 313 18.72 -6.49 12.47
C ALA A 313 20.01 -5.68 12.29
N ARG A 314 19.98 -4.37 12.57
CA ARG A 314 21.18 -3.52 12.58
C ARG A 314 22.16 -3.94 13.68
N ALA A 315 21.68 -4.29 14.88
CA ALA A 315 22.54 -4.81 15.94
C ALA A 315 23.32 -6.06 15.48
N LEU A 316 22.66 -6.99 14.78
CA LEU A 316 23.31 -8.17 14.20
C LEU A 316 24.34 -7.77 13.13
N GLU A 317 24.01 -6.83 12.24
CA GLU A 317 24.94 -6.31 11.21
C GLU A 317 26.20 -5.66 11.83
N HIS A 318 26.09 -5.10 13.05
CA HIS A 318 27.19 -4.51 13.81
C HIS A 318 27.85 -5.49 14.80
N GLY A 319 27.68 -6.80 14.60
CA GLY A 319 28.45 -7.83 15.30
C GLY A 319 27.85 -8.32 16.62
N TYR A 320 26.58 -8.03 16.91
CA TYR A 320 25.87 -8.72 17.98
C TYR A 320 25.61 -10.19 17.59
N GLN A 321 25.95 -11.13 18.46
CA GLN A 321 25.95 -12.57 18.13
C GLN A 321 25.05 -13.44 19.02
N GLU A 322 24.15 -12.86 19.83
CA GLU A 322 23.25 -13.72 20.60
C GLU A 322 22.20 -14.39 19.70
N PRO A 323 22.09 -15.73 19.73
CA PRO A 323 21.15 -16.47 18.89
C PRO A 323 19.69 -16.03 19.04
N GLY A 324 19.29 -15.62 20.25
CA GLY A 324 17.92 -15.19 20.53
C GLY A 324 17.50 -13.93 19.78
N VAL A 325 18.43 -13.02 19.46
CA VAL A 325 18.12 -11.82 18.65
C VAL A 325 17.96 -12.20 17.18
N ALA A 326 18.77 -13.12 16.67
CA ALA A 326 18.65 -13.59 15.30
C ALA A 326 17.31 -14.34 15.07
N GLU A 327 16.92 -15.19 16.01
CA GLU A 327 15.61 -15.86 16.00
C GLU A 327 14.47 -14.84 16.05
N ALA A 328 14.51 -13.88 16.97
CA ALA A 328 13.50 -12.82 17.08
C ALA A 328 13.40 -11.96 15.80
N VAL A 329 14.52 -11.68 15.13
CA VAL A 329 14.53 -10.95 13.86
C VAL A 329 13.85 -11.75 12.74
N ALA A 330 14.14 -13.05 12.66
CA ALA A 330 13.49 -13.91 11.67
C ALA A 330 11.99 -14.07 11.93
N GLU A 331 11.58 -14.23 13.18
CA GLU A 331 10.17 -14.33 13.58
C GLU A 331 9.39 -13.05 13.28
N ASP A 332 9.88 -11.90 13.73
CA ASP A 332 9.21 -10.62 13.53
C ASP A 332 9.11 -10.25 12.04
N PHE A 333 10.17 -10.47 11.24
CA PHE A 333 10.09 -10.22 9.81
C PHE A 333 9.10 -11.17 9.12
N ALA A 334 9.07 -12.45 9.48
CA ALA A 334 8.09 -13.38 8.94
C ALA A 334 6.65 -12.95 9.28
N GLU A 335 6.39 -12.48 10.51
CA GLU A 335 5.07 -11.95 10.88
C GLU A 335 4.71 -10.69 10.06
N LEU A 336 5.66 -9.79 9.84
CA LEU A 336 5.45 -8.59 9.03
C LEU A 336 5.20 -8.92 7.54
N ILE A 337 5.92 -9.89 6.99
CA ILE A 337 5.72 -10.39 5.61
C ILE A 337 4.32 -11.00 5.48
N GLU A 338 3.95 -11.91 6.40
CA GLU A 338 2.64 -12.56 6.43
C GLU A 338 1.51 -11.52 6.53
N ARG A 339 1.66 -10.52 7.41
CA ARG A 339 0.66 -9.45 7.58
C ARG A 339 0.49 -8.60 6.32
N ALA A 340 1.58 -8.10 5.75
CA ALA A 340 1.54 -7.30 4.53
C ALA A 340 0.97 -8.10 3.34
N ARG A 341 1.32 -9.38 3.23
CA ARG A 341 0.77 -10.31 2.24
C ARG A 341 -0.74 -10.48 2.39
N LEU A 342 -1.23 -10.68 3.62
CA LEU A 342 -2.68 -10.81 3.89
C LEU A 342 -3.45 -9.51 3.64
N GLU A 343 -2.80 -8.35 3.75
CA GLU A 343 -3.35 -7.04 3.40
C GLU A 343 -3.31 -6.75 1.88
N GLY A 344 -2.64 -7.60 1.08
CA GLY A 344 -2.45 -7.41 -0.36
C GLY A 344 -1.34 -6.41 -0.71
N ASP A 345 -0.55 -5.95 0.26
CA ASP A 345 0.60 -5.08 0.04
C ASP A 345 1.88 -5.90 -0.22
N PHE A 346 1.93 -6.46 -1.43
CA PHE A 346 3.03 -7.33 -1.85
C PHE A 346 4.38 -6.60 -1.97
N ASP A 347 4.37 -5.30 -2.27
CA ASP A 347 5.60 -4.49 -2.34
C ASP A 347 6.25 -4.34 -0.96
N THR A 348 5.44 -4.07 0.08
CA THR A 348 5.91 -4.03 1.47
C THR A 348 6.38 -5.40 1.94
N ALA A 349 5.62 -6.47 1.65
CA ALA A 349 6.01 -7.83 1.98
C ALA A 349 7.36 -8.23 1.31
N GLY A 350 7.53 -7.91 0.03
CA GLY A 350 8.77 -8.14 -0.72
C GLY A 350 9.95 -7.34 -0.15
N SER A 351 9.71 -6.11 0.30
CA SER A 351 10.73 -5.28 0.94
C SER A 351 11.22 -5.88 2.27
N PHE A 352 10.31 -6.42 3.09
CA PHE A 352 10.68 -7.12 4.34
C PHE A 352 11.41 -8.43 4.07
N LEU A 353 10.96 -9.22 3.10
CA LEU A 353 11.65 -10.47 2.72
C LEU A 353 13.07 -10.19 2.24
N LYS A 354 13.25 -9.20 1.36
CA LYS A 354 14.58 -8.78 0.90
C LYS A 354 15.46 -8.35 2.07
N ARG A 355 14.92 -7.59 3.03
CA ARG A 355 15.67 -7.17 4.20
C ARG A 355 16.11 -8.36 5.06
N LEU A 356 15.22 -9.33 5.28
CA LEU A 356 15.54 -10.57 6.01
C LEU A 356 16.65 -11.36 5.33
N GLU A 357 16.61 -11.48 4.00
CA GLU A 357 17.65 -12.14 3.19
C GLU A 357 19.00 -11.44 3.28
N GLU A 358 19.02 -10.10 3.19
CA GLU A 358 20.24 -9.29 3.34
C GLU A 358 20.89 -9.48 4.72
N VAL A 359 20.08 -9.51 5.78
CA VAL A 359 20.56 -9.72 7.16
C VAL A 359 21.14 -11.13 7.32
N SER A 360 20.46 -12.15 6.77
CA SER A 360 20.97 -13.53 6.76
C SER A 360 22.33 -13.63 6.06
N ALA A 361 22.47 -12.99 4.88
CA ALA A 361 23.68 -13.05 4.07
C ALA A 361 24.87 -12.32 4.72
N ARG A 362 24.63 -11.19 5.39
CA ARG A 362 25.69 -10.34 5.96
C ARG A 362 26.22 -10.79 7.31
N THR A 363 25.33 -11.29 8.17
CA THR A 363 25.69 -11.57 9.56
C THR A 363 26.39 -12.91 9.73
N GLY A 364 26.27 -13.82 8.76
CA GLY A 364 26.78 -15.19 8.88
C GLY A 364 26.08 -16.02 9.96
N VAL A 365 25.12 -15.43 10.69
CA VAL A 365 24.27 -16.12 11.63
C VAL A 365 23.24 -16.91 10.83
N PRO A 366 23.15 -18.24 11.01
CA PRO A 366 22.20 -19.05 10.27
C PRO A 366 20.77 -18.71 10.72
N LEU A 367 20.15 -17.74 10.05
CA LEU A 367 18.70 -17.59 10.05
C LEU A 367 18.11 -18.80 9.33
N GLU A 368 16.93 -19.26 9.74
CA GLU A 368 16.27 -20.45 9.21
C GLU A 368 16.09 -20.36 7.68
N THR A 369 17.06 -20.85 6.92
CA THR A 369 17.14 -20.64 5.46
C THR A 369 15.98 -21.30 4.73
N GLU A 370 15.49 -22.43 5.26
CA GLU A 370 14.29 -23.09 4.75
C GLU A 370 13.01 -22.28 5.00
N ARG A 371 12.92 -21.57 6.12
CA ARG A 371 11.79 -20.66 6.40
C ARG A 371 11.80 -19.48 5.43
N ILE A 372 12.96 -18.86 5.18
CA ILE A 372 13.07 -17.77 4.19
C ILE A 372 12.66 -18.24 2.79
N LYS A 373 13.08 -19.44 2.38
CA LYS A 373 12.65 -20.02 1.08
C LYS A 373 11.14 -20.25 1.03
N GLU A 374 10.56 -20.73 2.11
CA GLU A 374 9.12 -20.96 2.21
C GLU A 374 8.32 -19.64 2.16
N GLU A 375 8.75 -18.61 2.89
CA GLU A 375 8.14 -17.27 2.84
C GLU A 375 8.24 -16.65 1.45
N ARG A 376 9.42 -16.75 0.82
CA ARG A 376 9.61 -16.31 -0.57
C ARG A 376 8.65 -17.01 -1.51
N ARG A 377 8.51 -18.33 -1.37
CA ARG A 377 7.62 -19.14 -2.20
C ARG A 377 6.17 -18.71 -2.03
N ARG A 378 5.69 -18.56 -0.80
CA ARG A 378 4.31 -18.13 -0.50
C ARG A 378 4.04 -16.74 -1.07
N LEU A 379 4.91 -15.78 -0.79
CA LEU A 379 4.78 -14.42 -1.30
C LEU A 379 4.71 -14.38 -2.83
N ALA A 380 5.61 -15.08 -3.52
CA ALA A 380 5.66 -15.09 -4.97
C ALA A 380 4.40 -15.72 -5.58
N VAL A 381 3.88 -16.80 -4.99
CA VAL A 381 2.63 -17.44 -5.44
C VAL A 381 1.44 -16.51 -5.25
N ASP A 382 1.27 -15.92 -4.07
CA ASP A 382 0.11 -15.05 -3.80
C ASP A 382 0.16 -13.76 -4.62
N TRP A 383 1.36 -13.16 -4.77
CA TRP A 383 1.54 -11.96 -5.58
C TRP A 383 1.25 -12.25 -7.06
N ALA A 384 1.82 -13.32 -7.63
CA ALA A 384 1.55 -13.69 -9.01
C ALA A 384 0.07 -14.07 -9.22
N GLY A 385 -0.57 -14.70 -8.22
CA GLY A 385 -2.01 -14.96 -8.21
C GLY A 385 -2.82 -13.68 -8.29
N ALA A 386 -2.56 -12.69 -7.43
CA ALA A 386 -3.26 -11.40 -7.48
C ALA A 386 -3.06 -10.68 -8.83
N VAL A 387 -1.81 -10.66 -9.32
CA VAL A 387 -1.48 -10.04 -10.62
C VAL A 387 -2.16 -10.76 -11.80
N LEU A 388 -2.30 -12.09 -11.73
CA LEU A 388 -3.00 -12.87 -12.75
C LEU A 388 -4.47 -12.44 -12.86
N HIS A 389 -5.13 -12.24 -11.72
CA HIS A 389 -6.53 -11.84 -11.66
C HIS A 389 -6.75 -10.38 -12.07
N ASP A 390 -5.82 -9.48 -11.71
CA ASP A 390 -5.98 -8.04 -11.94
C ASP A 390 -5.46 -7.57 -13.31
N GLN A 391 -4.33 -8.12 -13.76
CA GLN A 391 -3.59 -7.63 -14.93
C GLN A 391 -3.41 -8.69 -16.03
N GLY A 392 -3.65 -9.97 -15.71
CA GLY A 392 -3.59 -11.08 -16.64
C GLY A 392 -2.27 -11.86 -16.61
N PRO A 393 -2.14 -12.88 -17.49
CA PRO A 393 -1.08 -13.89 -17.39
C PRO A 393 0.34 -13.39 -17.69
N GLY A 394 0.48 -12.32 -18.50
CA GLY A 394 1.78 -11.77 -18.85
C GLY A 394 2.54 -11.18 -17.65
N PRO A 395 1.96 -10.19 -16.94
CA PRO A 395 2.53 -9.67 -15.69
C PRO A 395 2.72 -10.74 -14.60
N ALA A 396 1.78 -11.67 -14.44
CA ALA A 396 1.88 -12.73 -13.44
C ALA A 396 3.09 -13.64 -13.68
N ARG A 397 3.37 -13.95 -14.95
CA ARG A 397 4.56 -14.70 -15.36
C ARG A 397 5.85 -14.00 -14.94
N GLN A 398 5.93 -12.68 -15.10
CA GLN A 398 7.11 -11.91 -14.74
C GLN A 398 7.42 -12.01 -13.24
N VAL A 399 6.38 -11.93 -12.39
CA VAL A 399 6.52 -12.11 -10.93
C VAL A 399 7.10 -13.50 -10.59
N LEU A 400 6.55 -14.56 -11.21
CA LEU A 400 7.06 -15.92 -10.99
C LEU A 400 8.51 -16.10 -11.47
N GLU A 401 8.85 -15.55 -12.64
CA GLU A 401 10.21 -15.64 -13.20
C GLU A 401 11.22 -14.83 -12.37
N GLU A 402 10.81 -13.72 -11.76
CA GLU A 402 11.66 -12.93 -10.86
C GLU A 402 12.02 -13.71 -9.59
N HIS A 403 11.07 -14.42 -8.99
CA HIS A 403 11.28 -15.11 -7.71
C HIS A 403 11.85 -16.54 -7.85
N PHE A 404 11.50 -17.26 -8.91
CA PHE A 404 11.91 -18.66 -9.11
C PHE A 404 12.89 -18.87 -10.27
N GLY A 405 13.15 -17.83 -11.07
CA GLY A 405 14.06 -17.87 -12.22
C GLY A 405 13.36 -18.12 -13.56
N GLN A 406 14.09 -17.84 -14.65
CA GLN A 406 13.59 -18.02 -16.00
C GLN A 406 13.30 -19.49 -16.30
N GLY A 407 12.11 -19.76 -16.85
CA GLY A 407 11.70 -21.09 -17.29
C GLY A 407 10.74 -21.83 -16.36
N ILE A 408 10.51 -21.35 -15.12
CA ILE A 408 9.53 -21.95 -14.20
C ILE A 408 8.11 -21.95 -14.78
N THR A 409 7.81 -20.94 -15.58
CA THR A 409 6.50 -20.72 -16.21
C THR A 409 6.37 -21.41 -17.55
N ARG A 410 7.46 -21.95 -18.12
CA ARG A 410 7.44 -22.51 -19.47
C ARG A 410 6.67 -23.83 -19.48
N PRO A 411 5.58 -23.95 -20.26
CA PRO A 411 4.80 -25.16 -20.29
C PRO A 411 5.57 -26.29 -21.01
N PRO A 412 5.38 -27.56 -20.59
CA PRO A 412 5.97 -28.71 -21.28
C PRO A 412 5.38 -28.92 -22.68
N LEU A 413 4.16 -28.45 -22.92
CA LEU A 413 3.44 -28.53 -24.19
C LEU A 413 2.82 -27.17 -24.53
N GLY A 414 2.82 -26.83 -25.83
CA GLY A 414 2.29 -25.55 -26.31
C GLY A 414 3.26 -24.38 -26.14
N GLN A 415 2.80 -23.19 -26.54
CA GLN A 415 3.54 -21.93 -26.44
C GLN A 415 2.59 -20.82 -25.98
N PHE A 416 3.13 -19.72 -25.45
CA PHE A 416 2.34 -18.55 -25.09
C PHE A 416 2.02 -17.69 -26.31
N ALA A 417 0.81 -17.14 -26.34
CA ALA A 417 0.37 -16.32 -27.47
C ALA A 417 1.08 -14.96 -27.45
N ARG A 418 1.83 -14.64 -28.50
CA ARG A 418 2.55 -13.36 -28.62
C ARG A 418 1.75 -12.25 -29.31
N LEU A 419 0.59 -12.57 -29.89
CA LEU A 419 -0.35 -11.61 -30.47
C LEU A 419 -1.71 -11.70 -29.74
N SER A 420 -2.42 -10.58 -29.66
CA SER A 420 -3.80 -10.54 -29.15
C SER A 420 -4.84 -10.49 -30.28
N SER A 421 -4.46 -9.97 -31.45
CA SER A 421 -5.29 -9.96 -32.66
C SER A 421 -4.44 -9.83 -33.93
N LEU A 422 -4.98 -10.37 -35.03
CA LEU A 422 -4.48 -10.21 -36.38
C LEU A 422 -5.63 -9.82 -37.32
N TYR A 423 -5.52 -8.64 -37.91
CA TYR A 423 -6.46 -8.12 -38.90
C TYR A 423 -5.75 -8.00 -40.25
N VAL A 424 -6.30 -8.62 -41.29
CA VAL A 424 -5.72 -8.60 -42.64
C VAL A 424 -6.72 -8.01 -43.61
N GLU A 425 -6.37 -6.90 -44.25
CA GLU A 425 -7.18 -6.26 -45.28
C GLU A 425 -6.55 -6.48 -46.65
N THR A 426 -7.27 -7.15 -47.54
CA THR A 426 -6.83 -7.46 -48.90
C THR A 426 -7.68 -6.72 -49.91
N THR A 427 -7.10 -5.75 -50.60
CA THR A 427 -7.75 -5.06 -51.71
C THR A 427 -7.17 -5.57 -53.03
N THR A 428 -8.03 -6.08 -53.90
CA THR A 428 -7.66 -6.62 -55.21
C THR A 428 -8.28 -5.78 -56.31
N GLU A 429 -7.44 -5.29 -57.21
CA GLU A 429 -7.82 -4.60 -58.44
C GLU A 429 -7.12 -5.22 -59.64
N ALA A 430 -7.50 -4.82 -60.85
CA ALA A 430 -6.90 -5.37 -62.05
C ALA A 430 -5.40 -5.02 -62.10
N GLY A 431 -4.55 -6.05 -61.97
CA GLY A 431 -3.10 -5.94 -62.05
C GLY A 431 -2.37 -5.71 -60.73
N ALA A 432 -3.10 -5.49 -59.63
CA ALA A 432 -2.49 -5.24 -58.32
C ALA A 432 -3.34 -5.79 -57.16
N ARG A 433 -2.66 -6.28 -56.12
CA ARG A 433 -3.26 -6.70 -54.85
C ARG A 433 -2.48 -6.07 -53.70
N MET A 434 -3.16 -5.28 -52.90
CA MET A 434 -2.64 -4.70 -51.66
C MET A 434 -3.11 -5.52 -50.46
N ILE A 435 -2.20 -5.92 -49.59
CA ILE A 435 -2.50 -6.60 -48.33
C ILE A 435 -1.96 -5.73 -47.20
N THR A 436 -2.84 -5.28 -46.31
CA THR A 436 -2.49 -4.54 -45.10
C THR A 436 -2.70 -5.45 -43.90
N ILE A 437 -1.62 -5.77 -43.21
CA ILE A 437 -1.59 -6.61 -42.01
C ILE A 437 -1.51 -5.68 -40.81
N ARG A 438 -2.47 -5.78 -39.91
CA ARG A 438 -2.48 -5.08 -38.62
C ARG A 438 -2.45 -6.09 -37.50
N ALA A 439 -1.43 -6.04 -36.66
CA ALA A 439 -1.26 -6.96 -35.54
C ALA A 439 -1.16 -6.17 -34.22
N ALA A 440 -1.75 -6.73 -33.17
CA ALA A 440 -1.62 -6.20 -31.82
C ALA A 440 -0.63 -7.08 -31.02
N PRO A 441 0.65 -6.69 -30.92
CA PRO A 441 1.64 -7.48 -30.19
C PRO A 441 1.34 -7.50 -28.68
N ARG A 442 1.63 -8.63 -28.04
CA ARG A 442 1.72 -8.78 -26.58
C ARG A 442 3.21 -8.77 -26.16
N TYR A 443 3.49 -9.13 -24.90
CA TYR A 443 4.84 -9.39 -24.40
C TYR A 443 5.64 -10.23 -25.41
N GLU A 444 6.84 -9.75 -25.76
CA GLU A 444 7.75 -10.37 -26.75
C GLU A 444 7.22 -10.42 -28.21
N GLY A 445 6.03 -9.88 -28.48
CA GLY A 445 5.40 -9.90 -29.82
C GLY A 445 6.08 -8.99 -30.85
N ALA A 446 6.84 -7.98 -30.43
CA ALA A 446 7.55 -7.08 -31.35
C ALA A 446 8.56 -7.82 -32.25
N PHE A 447 9.26 -8.83 -31.72
CA PHE A 447 10.19 -9.65 -32.49
C PHE A 447 9.47 -10.45 -33.57
N LEU A 448 8.29 -11.00 -33.25
CA LEU A 448 7.47 -11.76 -34.19
C LEU A 448 7.07 -10.92 -35.41
N ILE A 449 6.73 -9.64 -35.20
CA ILE A 449 6.41 -8.70 -36.30
C ILE A 449 7.64 -8.43 -37.18
N GLN A 450 8.81 -8.21 -36.57
CA GLN A 450 10.05 -7.94 -37.29
C GLN A 450 10.47 -9.15 -38.14
N ASP A 451 10.36 -10.36 -37.58
CA ASP A 451 10.66 -11.60 -38.28
C ASP A 451 9.74 -11.80 -39.48
N LEU A 452 8.43 -11.53 -39.34
CA LEU A 452 7.49 -11.57 -40.45
C LEU A 452 7.86 -10.55 -41.54
N PHE A 453 8.13 -9.30 -41.16
CA PHE A 453 8.50 -8.25 -42.11
C PHE A 453 9.76 -8.62 -42.91
N ALA A 454 10.82 -9.06 -42.22
CA ALA A 454 12.05 -9.49 -42.85
C ALA A 454 11.82 -10.69 -43.78
N ALA A 455 11.04 -11.68 -43.33
CA ALA A 455 10.74 -12.85 -44.13
C ALA A 455 9.98 -12.52 -45.43
N LEU A 456 8.96 -11.65 -45.36
CA LEU A 456 8.20 -11.21 -46.53
C LEU A 456 9.07 -10.38 -47.49
N GLN A 457 9.87 -9.44 -46.97
CA GLN A 457 10.74 -8.56 -47.76
C GLN A 457 11.79 -9.36 -48.54
N ASN A 458 12.36 -10.41 -47.93
CA ASN A 458 13.41 -11.22 -48.55
C ASN A 458 12.94 -12.07 -49.73
N THR A 459 11.63 -12.22 -49.95
CA THR A 459 11.12 -13.04 -51.07
C THR A 459 11.28 -12.38 -52.44
N GLY A 460 11.28 -11.04 -52.50
CA GLY A 460 11.18 -10.30 -53.75
C GLY A 460 9.85 -10.48 -54.53
N ALA A 461 8.88 -11.22 -53.97
CA ALA A 461 7.61 -11.51 -54.63
C ALA A 461 6.62 -10.32 -54.58
N ALA A 462 6.85 -9.38 -53.66
CA ALA A 462 6.03 -8.21 -53.40
C ALA A 462 6.89 -7.03 -52.90
N ASP A 463 6.37 -5.82 -53.00
CA ASP A 463 6.90 -4.66 -52.30
C ASP A 463 6.32 -4.63 -50.87
N VAL A 464 7.19 -4.59 -49.86
CA VAL A 464 6.81 -4.77 -48.45
C VAL A 464 7.29 -3.57 -47.64
N VAL A 465 6.37 -2.92 -46.94
CA VAL A 465 6.64 -1.73 -46.12
C VAL A 465 6.11 -1.94 -44.71
N LEU A 466 6.97 -1.72 -43.71
CA LEU A 466 6.59 -1.64 -42.30
C LEU A 466 6.26 -0.19 -41.95
N GLU A 467 4.99 0.14 -41.71
CA GLU A 467 4.55 1.51 -41.44
C GLU A 467 4.69 1.89 -39.95
N SER A 468 4.43 0.94 -39.04
CA SER A 468 4.52 1.13 -37.59
C SER A 468 4.73 -0.22 -36.88
N LEU A 469 5.31 -0.19 -35.68
CA LEU A 469 5.42 -1.34 -34.77
C LEU A 469 4.37 -1.32 -33.65
N GLU A 470 3.78 -0.16 -33.35
CA GLU A 470 2.77 0.01 -32.29
C GLU A 470 1.67 1.00 -32.72
N PRO A 471 0.50 0.51 -33.18
CA PRO A 471 0.20 -0.88 -33.55
C PRO A 471 1.04 -1.33 -34.75
N ALA A 472 1.31 -2.62 -34.86
CA ALA A 472 2.10 -3.16 -35.95
C ALA A 472 1.30 -3.13 -37.27
N VAL A 473 1.81 -2.43 -38.29
CA VAL A 473 1.18 -2.32 -39.62
C VAL A 473 2.19 -2.63 -40.72
N ILE A 474 1.96 -3.71 -41.47
CA ILE A 474 2.76 -4.13 -42.62
C ILE A 474 1.89 -4.03 -43.87
N ARG A 475 2.38 -3.37 -44.92
CA ARG A 475 1.75 -3.34 -46.25
C ARG A 475 2.55 -4.17 -47.24
N VAL A 476 1.83 -4.95 -48.03
CA VAL A 476 2.38 -5.84 -49.04
C VAL A 476 1.66 -5.56 -50.36
N MET A 477 2.38 -5.08 -51.36
CA MET A 477 1.86 -4.83 -52.70
C MET A 477 2.35 -5.89 -53.68
N LEU A 478 1.41 -6.65 -54.24
CA LEU A 478 1.65 -7.61 -55.31
C LEU A 478 1.21 -7.00 -56.64
N ILE A 479 2.12 -6.91 -57.59
CA ILE A 479 1.81 -6.59 -58.99
C ILE A 479 1.79 -7.89 -59.78
N PHE A 480 0.78 -8.09 -60.63
CA PHE A 480 0.60 -9.31 -61.41
C PHE A 480 -0.08 -9.03 -62.76
N ASP A 481 0.19 -9.84 -63.78
CA ASP A 481 -0.45 -9.72 -65.09
C ASP A 481 -1.73 -10.56 -65.18
N ASP A 482 -1.73 -11.75 -64.55
CA ASP A 482 -2.84 -12.69 -64.56
C ASP A 482 -3.04 -13.44 -63.21
N ALA A 483 -4.07 -14.28 -63.17
CA ALA A 483 -4.42 -15.06 -61.98
C ALA A 483 -3.35 -16.10 -61.61
N GLU A 484 -2.64 -16.67 -62.58
CA GLU A 484 -1.63 -17.70 -62.31
C GLU A 484 -0.40 -17.06 -61.66
N GLU A 485 0.04 -15.91 -62.16
CA GLU A 485 1.13 -15.14 -61.56
C GLU A 485 0.77 -14.66 -60.14
N LEU A 486 -0.46 -14.18 -59.94
CA LEU A 486 -0.92 -13.80 -58.61
C LEU A 486 -0.84 -14.99 -57.63
N VAL A 487 -1.35 -16.15 -58.04
CA VAL A 487 -1.32 -17.36 -57.20
C VAL A 487 0.12 -17.80 -56.92
N GLU A 488 1.03 -17.70 -57.89
CA GLU A 488 2.45 -18.02 -57.71
C GLU A 488 3.10 -17.09 -56.68
N ARG A 489 2.94 -15.77 -56.84
CA ARG A 489 3.50 -14.78 -55.91
C ARG A 489 2.96 -14.95 -54.50
N GLN A 490 1.65 -15.20 -54.36
CA GLN A 490 1.05 -15.46 -53.05
C GLN A 490 1.59 -16.75 -52.44
N ARG A 491 1.85 -17.80 -53.22
CA ARG A 491 2.46 -19.04 -52.74
C ARG A 491 3.89 -18.81 -52.23
N ILE A 492 4.69 -18.02 -52.94
CA ILE A 492 6.05 -17.65 -52.51
C ILE A 492 5.99 -16.89 -51.17
N LEU A 493 5.10 -15.91 -51.03
CA LEU A 493 4.91 -15.20 -49.77
C LEU A 493 4.43 -16.12 -48.65
N ALA A 494 3.46 -17.00 -48.92
CA ALA A 494 2.93 -17.95 -47.94
C ALA A 494 4.02 -18.89 -47.40
N ALA A 495 4.92 -19.35 -48.27
CA ALA A 495 6.04 -20.21 -47.91
C ALA A 495 7.13 -19.49 -47.08
N ALA A 496 7.23 -18.16 -47.21
CA ALA A 496 8.17 -17.36 -46.44
C ALA A 496 7.64 -16.95 -45.07
N ILE A 497 6.32 -16.95 -44.85
CA ILE A 497 5.75 -16.61 -43.55
C ILE A 497 6.27 -17.57 -42.48
N PRO A 498 6.78 -17.04 -41.35
CA PRO A 498 7.28 -17.86 -40.25
C PRO A 498 6.24 -18.91 -39.77
N PRO A 499 6.68 -20.12 -39.36
CA PRO A 499 5.78 -21.25 -39.08
C PRO A 499 4.97 -21.12 -37.78
N GLU A 500 5.13 -20.03 -37.05
CA GLU A 500 4.45 -19.72 -35.79
C GLU A 500 2.92 -19.79 -35.95
N PRO A 501 2.20 -20.39 -34.99
CA PRO A 501 0.74 -20.52 -35.06
C PRO A 501 0.01 -19.18 -35.18
N GLU A 502 0.56 -18.11 -34.61
CA GLU A 502 0.01 -16.75 -34.70
C GLU A 502 -0.18 -16.27 -36.14
N TRP A 503 0.61 -16.79 -37.09
CA TRP A 503 0.56 -16.43 -38.51
C TRP A 503 -0.32 -17.34 -39.38
N ALA A 504 -1.02 -18.32 -38.77
CA ALA A 504 -1.84 -19.29 -39.50
C ALA A 504 -2.90 -18.64 -40.40
N LEU A 505 -3.53 -17.55 -39.94
CA LEU A 505 -4.50 -16.78 -40.74
C LEU A 505 -3.84 -16.26 -42.03
N LEU A 506 -2.72 -15.56 -41.90
CA LEU A 506 -2.04 -14.93 -43.04
C LEU A 506 -1.56 -15.97 -44.06
N ARG A 507 -0.97 -17.08 -43.59
CA ARG A 507 -0.56 -18.20 -44.46
C ARG A 507 -1.74 -18.74 -45.27
N THR A 508 -2.88 -18.95 -44.60
CA THR A 508 -4.08 -19.51 -45.21
C THR A 508 -4.71 -18.55 -46.22
N LEU A 509 -4.73 -17.24 -45.92
CA LEU A 509 -5.25 -16.21 -46.84
C LEU A 509 -4.43 -16.10 -48.12
N LEU A 510 -3.12 -16.32 -48.05
CA LEU A 510 -2.23 -16.32 -49.21
C LEU A 510 -2.26 -17.64 -50.01
N MET A 511 -3.01 -18.65 -49.55
CA MET A 511 -3.17 -19.92 -50.25
C MET A 511 -4.65 -20.21 -50.52
N PRO A 512 -5.30 -19.44 -51.42
CA PRO A 512 -6.70 -19.70 -51.75
C PRO A 512 -6.88 -21.11 -52.32
N ALA A 513 -7.98 -21.77 -51.98
CA ALA A 513 -8.34 -23.10 -52.48
C ALA A 513 -8.60 -23.09 -53.99
N GLY A 514 -8.94 -21.93 -54.55
CA GLY A 514 -8.97 -21.68 -55.97
C GLY A 514 -9.08 -20.18 -56.25
N LEU A 515 -8.37 -19.71 -57.27
CA LEU A 515 -8.44 -18.33 -57.76
C LEU A 515 -8.54 -18.39 -59.28
N ARG A 516 -9.56 -17.72 -59.84
CA ARG A 516 -9.78 -17.60 -61.27
C ARG A 516 -10.12 -16.15 -61.62
N TRP A 517 -9.44 -15.66 -62.64
CA TRP A 517 -9.71 -14.35 -63.22
C TRP A 517 -9.81 -14.50 -64.73
N ASP A 518 -11.01 -14.78 -65.20
CA ASP A 518 -11.27 -15.01 -66.62
C ASP A 518 -11.64 -13.68 -67.30
N LYS A 519 -10.98 -13.37 -68.41
CA LYS A 519 -11.32 -12.26 -69.30
C LYS A 519 -11.79 -12.84 -70.64
N GLU A 520 -13.07 -12.64 -70.95
CA GLU A 520 -13.66 -13.05 -72.22
C GLU A 520 -13.92 -11.82 -73.09
N ASP A 521 -13.07 -11.63 -74.09
CA ASP A 521 -13.22 -10.57 -75.07
C ASP A 521 -14.02 -11.07 -76.28
N SER A 522 -15.13 -10.41 -76.57
CA SER A 522 -15.91 -10.57 -77.79
C SER A 522 -15.90 -9.28 -78.61
N ARG A 523 -16.35 -9.35 -79.86
CA ARG A 523 -16.35 -8.18 -80.76
C ARG A 523 -17.08 -6.94 -80.20
N TRP A 524 -18.07 -7.13 -79.33
CA TRP A 524 -18.90 -6.03 -78.81
C TRP A 524 -18.95 -5.93 -77.27
N ARG A 525 -18.41 -6.92 -76.56
CA ARG A 525 -18.33 -6.90 -75.08
C ARG A 525 -17.02 -7.53 -74.59
N SER A 526 -16.44 -6.98 -73.55
CA SER A 526 -15.47 -7.68 -72.70
C SER A 526 -16.17 -8.07 -71.40
N GLU A 527 -16.09 -9.34 -71.02
CA GLU A 527 -16.59 -9.82 -69.73
C GLU A 527 -15.40 -10.21 -68.85
N GLU A 528 -15.35 -9.66 -67.64
CA GLU A 528 -14.34 -9.97 -66.65
C GLU A 528 -15.04 -10.68 -65.49
N ARG A 529 -14.57 -11.89 -65.16
CA ARG A 529 -15.10 -12.70 -64.06
C ARG A 529 -14.00 -13.07 -63.10
N TYR A 530 -14.24 -12.73 -61.84
CA TYR A 530 -13.36 -13.04 -60.72
C TYR A 530 -14.04 -14.05 -59.80
N THR A 531 -13.33 -15.12 -59.44
CA THR A 531 -13.76 -16.08 -58.40
C THR A 531 -12.57 -16.46 -57.54
N GLU A 532 -12.66 -16.30 -56.22
CA GLU A 532 -11.64 -16.76 -55.27
C GLU A 532 -12.31 -17.48 -54.09
N THR A 533 -11.83 -18.67 -53.76
CA THR A 533 -12.31 -19.45 -52.62
C THR A 533 -11.23 -19.49 -51.55
N VAL A 534 -11.55 -18.98 -50.37
CA VAL A 534 -10.67 -18.99 -49.19
C VAL A 534 -11.28 -19.92 -48.14
N ASN A 535 -10.45 -20.77 -47.53
CA ASN A 535 -10.86 -21.72 -46.49
C ASN A 535 -10.04 -21.51 -45.22
N LEU A 536 -10.64 -20.89 -44.20
CA LEU A 536 -10.00 -20.57 -42.93
C LEU A 536 -10.23 -21.61 -41.83
N ILE A 537 -10.75 -22.81 -42.16
CA ILE A 537 -11.00 -23.88 -41.18
C ILE A 537 -9.70 -24.36 -40.52
N ALA A 538 -8.60 -24.43 -41.28
CA ALA A 538 -7.30 -24.88 -40.76
C ALA A 538 -6.74 -23.95 -39.66
N VAL A 539 -7.08 -22.66 -39.70
CA VAL A 539 -6.63 -21.65 -38.72
C VAL A 539 -7.14 -22.00 -37.32
N VAL A 540 -8.43 -22.37 -37.21
CA VAL A 540 -9.05 -22.76 -35.94
C VAL A 540 -8.37 -24.00 -35.37
N SER A 541 -8.03 -24.97 -36.22
CA SER A 541 -7.34 -26.18 -35.79
C SER A 541 -5.93 -25.87 -35.27
N GLU A 542 -5.19 -24.98 -35.91
CA GLU A 542 -3.82 -24.64 -35.51
C GLU A 542 -3.76 -23.87 -34.17
N LEU A 543 -4.60 -22.84 -34.02
CA LEU A 543 -4.71 -22.07 -32.78
C LEU A 543 -5.31 -22.92 -31.65
N GLY A 544 -6.33 -23.73 -31.96
CA GLY A 544 -6.96 -24.65 -31.01
C GLY A 544 -6.01 -25.73 -30.49
N LYS A 545 -5.04 -26.19 -31.29
CA LYS A 545 -3.98 -27.11 -30.83
C LYS A 545 -3.10 -26.48 -29.75
N GLN A 546 -2.80 -25.18 -29.84
CA GLN A 546 -2.01 -24.50 -28.82
C GLN A 546 -2.79 -24.35 -27.52
N ALA A 547 -4.06 -23.92 -27.60
CA ALA A 547 -4.94 -23.84 -26.43
C ALA A 547 -5.07 -25.21 -25.75
N LEU A 548 -5.34 -26.27 -26.51
CA LEU A 548 -5.47 -27.64 -25.99
C LEU A 548 -4.17 -28.15 -25.36
N ALA A 549 -3.01 -27.84 -25.96
CA ALA A 549 -1.72 -28.25 -25.43
C ALA A 549 -1.45 -27.61 -24.05
N LEU A 550 -1.83 -26.34 -23.87
CA LEU A 550 -1.74 -25.66 -22.57
C LEU A 550 -2.72 -26.22 -21.54
N ASP A 551 -3.97 -26.53 -21.93
CA ASP A 551 -4.93 -27.18 -21.04
C ASP A 551 -4.42 -28.56 -20.57
N GLN A 552 -3.83 -29.33 -21.48
CA GLN A 552 -3.25 -30.64 -21.17
C GLN A 552 -2.02 -30.50 -20.25
N ALA A 553 -1.17 -29.50 -20.48
CA ALA A 553 -0.06 -29.19 -19.59
C ALA A 553 -0.56 -28.83 -18.19
N ALA A 554 -1.59 -28.00 -18.08
CA ALA A 554 -2.20 -27.60 -16.81
C ALA A 554 -2.83 -28.78 -16.07
N ALA A 555 -3.52 -29.68 -16.79
CA ALA A 555 -4.12 -30.88 -16.23
C ALA A 555 -3.09 -31.92 -15.76
N GLY A 556 -1.85 -31.86 -16.27
CA GLY A 556 -0.76 -32.75 -15.88
C GLY A 556 -0.05 -32.37 -14.58
N LEU A 557 -0.35 -31.21 -14.00
CA LEU A 557 0.29 -30.73 -12.77
C LEU A 557 -0.39 -31.28 -11.50
N ASP A 558 0.40 -31.53 -10.47
CA ASP A 558 -0.11 -31.85 -9.13
C ASP A 558 -0.62 -30.58 -8.45
N GLN A 559 -1.95 -30.44 -8.39
CA GLN A 559 -2.62 -29.26 -7.83
C GLN A 559 -2.59 -29.19 -6.29
N THR A 560 -2.00 -30.17 -5.60
CA THR A 560 -1.80 -30.07 -4.14
C THR A 560 -0.70 -29.08 -3.77
N ASP A 561 0.21 -28.80 -4.71
CA ASP A 561 1.22 -27.76 -4.58
C ASP A 561 0.66 -26.40 -5.05
N PRO A 562 0.64 -25.36 -4.19
CA PRO A 562 0.13 -24.03 -4.55
C PRO A 562 0.77 -23.40 -5.79
N LEU A 563 2.08 -23.62 -5.99
CA LEU A 563 2.79 -23.11 -7.17
C LEU A 563 2.29 -23.80 -8.44
N ASN A 564 2.12 -25.12 -8.39
CA ASN A 564 1.61 -25.89 -9.52
C ASN A 564 0.14 -25.55 -9.82
N ALA A 565 -0.67 -25.33 -8.78
CA ALA A 565 -2.05 -24.88 -8.95
C ALA A 565 -2.10 -23.52 -9.69
N LEU A 566 -1.26 -22.56 -9.29
CA LEU A 566 -1.15 -21.28 -9.96
C LEU A 566 -0.60 -21.39 -11.39
N LEU A 567 0.41 -22.24 -11.63
CA LEU A 567 0.92 -22.48 -12.99
C LEU A 567 -0.16 -23.08 -13.90
N ALA A 568 -0.97 -24.00 -13.38
CA ALA A 568 -2.10 -24.56 -14.11
C ALA A 568 -3.11 -23.47 -14.49
N GLU A 569 -3.45 -22.59 -13.55
CA GLU A 569 -4.34 -21.45 -13.79
C GLU A 569 -3.77 -20.47 -14.82
N LEU A 570 -2.48 -20.12 -14.71
CA LEU A 570 -1.78 -19.25 -15.65
C LEU A 570 -1.80 -19.84 -17.07
N TRP A 571 -1.53 -21.14 -17.21
CA TRP A 571 -1.56 -21.81 -18.52
C TRP A 571 -2.97 -21.91 -19.09
N GLN A 572 -4.00 -22.10 -18.26
CA GLN A 572 -5.40 -22.03 -18.69
C GLN A 572 -5.78 -20.62 -19.16
N ALA A 573 -5.34 -19.58 -18.45
CA ALA A 573 -5.54 -18.20 -18.86
C ALA A 573 -4.85 -17.88 -20.20
N GLU A 574 -3.65 -18.42 -20.45
CA GLU A 574 -2.99 -18.33 -21.76
C GLU A 574 -3.70 -19.16 -22.85
N ALA A 575 -4.26 -20.32 -22.51
CA ALA A 575 -5.12 -21.07 -23.43
C ALA A 575 -6.35 -20.25 -23.86
N ASP A 576 -6.96 -19.50 -22.93
CA ASP A 576 -8.02 -18.55 -23.24
C ASP A 576 -7.56 -17.40 -24.13
N VAL A 577 -6.29 -16.97 -24.03
CA VAL A 577 -5.75 -15.99 -24.99
C VAL A 577 -5.68 -16.58 -26.38
N TRP A 578 -5.24 -17.83 -26.55
CA TRP A 578 -5.26 -18.48 -27.87
C TRP A 578 -6.68 -18.61 -28.44
N ARG A 579 -7.67 -18.94 -27.60
CA ARG A 579 -9.08 -18.98 -28.01
C ARG A 579 -9.58 -17.59 -28.45
N ARG A 580 -9.27 -16.55 -27.68
CA ARG A 580 -9.62 -15.17 -28.06
C ARG A 580 -8.89 -14.69 -29.32
N LEU A 581 -7.64 -15.07 -29.51
CA LEU A 581 -6.90 -14.77 -30.74
C LEU A 581 -7.62 -15.37 -31.95
N ASN A 582 -8.11 -16.60 -31.84
CA ASN A 582 -8.94 -17.22 -32.88
C ASN A 582 -10.20 -16.39 -33.19
N ASP A 583 -10.88 -15.89 -32.16
CA ASP A 583 -12.12 -15.10 -32.32
C ASP A 583 -11.87 -13.68 -32.84
N ASN A 584 -10.72 -13.09 -32.50
CA ASN A 584 -10.30 -11.74 -32.88
C ASN A 584 -9.63 -11.68 -34.26
N ASN A 585 -9.23 -12.81 -34.80
CA ASN A 585 -8.62 -12.92 -36.11
C ASN A 585 -9.66 -12.68 -37.21
N ARG A 586 -9.43 -11.64 -38.01
CA ARG A 586 -10.36 -11.17 -39.04
C ARG A 586 -9.63 -10.89 -40.34
N ALA A 587 -10.27 -11.25 -41.45
CA ALA A 587 -9.81 -10.88 -42.77
C ALA A 587 -10.90 -10.07 -43.49
N HIS A 588 -10.52 -8.95 -44.08
CA HIS A 588 -11.40 -8.16 -44.95
C HIS A 588 -10.89 -8.24 -46.38
N PHE A 589 -11.77 -8.53 -47.33
CA PHE A 589 -11.44 -8.56 -48.75
C PHE A 589 -12.28 -7.53 -49.48
N ALA A 590 -11.63 -6.71 -50.28
CA ALA A 590 -12.26 -5.78 -51.20
C ALA A 590 -11.83 -6.12 -52.63
N LEU A 591 -12.79 -6.32 -53.53
CA LEU A 591 -12.56 -6.46 -54.96
C LEU A 591 -13.09 -5.23 -55.67
N THR A 592 -12.21 -4.53 -56.38
CA THR A 592 -12.55 -3.37 -57.20
C THR A 592 -12.45 -3.73 -58.67
N MET A 593 -13.58 -3.65 -59.38
CA MET A 593 -13.66 -3.92 -60.82
C MET A 593 -14.16 -2.67 -61.54
N GLN A 594 -13.52 -2.30 -62.66
CA GLN A 594 -13.87 -1.09 -63.41
C GLN A 594 -14.77 -1.42 -64.62
N PRO A 595 -16.08 -1.08 -64.60
CA PRO A 595 -16.91 -1.13 -65.81
C PRO A 595 -16.56 0.02 -66.76
N SER A 596 -16.78 -0.18 -68.05
CA SER A 596 -16.74 0.89 -69.06
C SER A 596 -17.95 0.78 -69.99
N PRO A 597 -18.87 1.77 -70.00
CA PRO A 597 -18.93 2.96 -69.14
C PRO A 597 -19.42 2.65 -67.71
N GLY A 598 -18.96 3.36 -66.68
CA GLY A 598 -19.51 3.28 -65.32
C GLY A 598 -18.54 3.66 -64.18
N ALA A 599 -19.07 3.73 -62.95
CA ALA A 599 -18.27 3.88 -61.73
C ALA A 599 -17.70 2.50 -61.27
N PRO A 600 -16.56 2.46 -60.57
CA PRO A 600 -15.99 1.22 -60.04
C PRO A 600 -17.00 0.45 -59.18
N ILE A 601 -17.08 -0.86 -59.40
CA ILE A 601 -17.87 -1.76 -58.56
C ILE A 601 -16.93 -2.30 -57.48
N VAL A 602 -17.23 -1.97 -56.22
CA VAL A 602 -16.51 -2.49 -55.06
C VAL A 602 -17.38 -3.55 -54.38
N LYS A 603 -16.86 -4.76 -54.23
CA LYS A 603 -17.46 -5.81 -53.42
C LYS A 603 -16.58 -6.11 -52.22
N THR A 604 -17.17 -6.25 -51.05
CA THR A 604 -16.44 -6.51 -49.82
C THR A 604 -16.93 -7.77 -49.12
N TRP A 605 -16.01 -8.52 -48.54
CA TRP A 605 -16.28 -9.70 -47.70
C TRP A 605 -15.52 -9.56 -46.39
N SER A 606 -16.12 -10.00 -45.29
CA SER A 606 -15.45 -10.15 -44.01
C SER A 606 -15.44 -11.63 -43.68
N LEU A 607 -14.26 -12.18 -43.40
CA LEU A 607 -14.08 -13.56 -43.05
C LEU A 607 -13.53 -13.66 -41.62
N SER A 608 -14.05 -14.63 -40.90
CA SER A 608 -13.59 -15.03 -39.57
C SER A 608 -12.83 -16.35 -39.66
N ALA A 609 -11.95 -16.63 -38.69
CA ALA A 609 -11.37 -17.95 -38.56
C ALA A 609 -12.49 -19.03 -38.52
N GLY A 610 -12.32 -20.12 -39.26
CA GLY A 610 -13.31 -21.20 -39.33
C GLY A 610 -14.28 -21.13 -40.50
N GLU A 611 -14.29 -20.03 -41.27
CA GLU A 611 -15.21 -19.87 -42.40
C GLU A 611 -14.57 -20.33 -43.72
N GLN A 612 -15.41 -20.82 -44.63
CA GLN A 612 -15.06 -21.00 -46.03
C GLN A 612 -15.96 -20.12 -46.88
N VAL A 613 -15.38 -19.23 -47.67
CA VAL A 613 -16.13 -18.26 -48.48
C VAL A 613 -15.62 -18.27 -49.91
N THR A 614 -16.55 -18.33 -50.86
CA THR A 614 -16.27 -18.11 -52.28
C THR A 614 -16.70 -16.70 -52.66
N MET A 615 -15.72 -15.86 -52.93
CA MET A 615 -15.87 -14.48 -53.34
C MET A 615 -15.96 -14.42 -54.87
N SER A 616 -16.95 -13.70 -55.41
CA SER A 616 -17.09 -13.57 -56.87
C SER A 616 -17.54 -12.19 -57.33
N GLY A 617 -16.96 -11.77 -58.46
CA GLY A 617 -17.21 -10.50 -59.13
C GLY A 617 -17.38 -10.71 -60.62
N GLN A 618 -18.23 -9.90 -61.25
CA GLN A 618 -18.42 -9.94 -62.69
C GLN A 618 -18.70 -8.53 -63.20
N VAL A 619 -17.95 -8.11 -64.21
CA VAL A 619 -18.16 -6.83 -64.89
C VAL A 619 -18.19 -7.05 -66.39
N ARG A 620 -19.09 -6.32 -67.05
CA ARG A 620 -19.20 -6.30 -68.51
C ARG A 620 -18.87 -4.91 -69.01
N ARG A 621 -17.97 -4.80 -69.97
CA ARG A 621 -17.71 -3.56 -70.72
C ARG A 621 -18.25 -3.74 -72.12
N TYR A 622 -18.88 -2.70 -72.65
CA TYR A 622 -19.45 -2.74 -74.00
C TYR A 622 -18.63 -1.82 -74.89
N HIS A 623 -18.08 -2.37 -75.98
CA HIS A 623 -17.33 -1.60 -76.97
C HIS A 623 -18.29 -0.96 -77.99
N ILE A 624 -19.22 -0.12 -77.53
CA ILE A 624 -20.29 0.44 -78.39
C ILE A 624 -19.75 1.53 -79.33
N LEU A 625 -18.65 2.20 -78.96
CA LEU A 625 -18.06 3.31 -79.73
C LEU A 625 -17.74 2.96 -81.20
N PRO A 626 -17.04 1.86 -81.54
CA PRO A 626 -16.81 1.49 -82.94
C PRO A 626 -18.11 1.21 -83.71
N TYR A 627 -19.15 0.66 -83.04
CA TYR A 627 -20.45 0.41 -83.67
C TYR A 627 -21.26 1.69 -83.85
N LEU A 628 -21.20 2.64 -82.90
CA LEU A 628 -21.81 3.97 -83.04
C LEU A 628 -21.14 4.76 -84.16
N LEU A 629 -19.80 4.73 -84.25
CA LEU A 629 -19.06 5.35 -85.35
C LEU A 629 -19.41 4.72 -86.70
N ALA A 630 -19.54 3.39 -86.76
CA ALA A 630 -20.00 2.69 -87.96
C ALA A 630 -21.45 3.08 -88.32
N ALA A 631 -22.35 3.16 -87.35
CA ALA A 631 -23.74 3.56 -87.56
C ALA A 631 -23.87 5.02 -88.02
N VAL A 632 -23.12 5.95 -87.41
CA VAL A 632 -23.03 7.36 -87.84
C VAL A 632 -22.42 7.46 -89.23
N GLY A 633 -21.37 6.67 -89.53
CA GLY A 633 -20.78 6.59 -90.87
C GLY A 633 -21.76 6.11 -91.93
N ILE A 634 -22.53 5.04 -91.64
CA ILE A 634 -23.60 4.53 -92.52
C ILE A 634 -24.70 5.58 -92.70
N TYR A 635 -25.11 6.27 -91.62
CA TYR A 635 -26.11 7.32 -91.68
C TYR A 635 -25.63 8.51 -92.53
N LEU A 636 -24.41 8.98 -92.33
CA LEU A 636 -23.81 10.05 -93.13
C LEU A 636 -23.72 9.63 -94.60
N LEU A 637 -23.33 8.39 -94.90
CA LEU A 637 -23.30 7.85 -96.26
C LEU A 637 -24.70 7.84 -96.89
N PHE A 638 -25.71 7.40 -96.13
CA PHE A 638 -27.11 7.43 -96.55
C PHE A 638 -27.57 8.86 -96.87
N VAL A 639 -27.30 9.84 -95.98
CA VAL A 639 -27.61 11.26 -96.21
C VAL A 639 -26.91 11.78 -97.46
N LEU A 640 -25.63 11.43 -97.68
CA LEU A 640 -24.84 11.87 -98.83
C LEU A 640 -25.36 11.29 -100.16
N VAL A 641 -25.73 10.01 -100.16
CA VAL A 641 -26.37 9.34 -101.32
C VAL A 641 -27.75 9.96 -101.62
N THR A 642 -28.55 10.20 -100.58
CA THR A 642 -29.89 10.81 -100.73
C THR A 642 -29.77 12.25 -101.25
N TYR A 643 -28.82 13.04 -100.72
CA TYR A 643 -28.51 14.38 -101.21
C TYR A 643 -28.02 14.36 -102.67
N TRP A 644 -27.17 13.40 -103.05
CA TRP A 644 -26.67 13.26 -104.42
C TRP A 644 -27.78 12.88 -105.42
N LEU A 645 -28.67 11.98 -105.02
CA LEU A 645 -29.87 11.61 -105.80
C LEU A 645 -30.82 12.81 -105.95
N TRP A 646 -31.03 13.59 -104.89
CA TRP A 646 -31.85 14.81 -104.92
C TRP A 646 -31.26 15.87 -105.86
N ARG A 647 -29.93 16.08 -105.84
CA ARG A 647 -29.24 17.05 -106.70
C ARG A 647 -29.25 16.67 -108.19
N ARG A 648 -29.30 15.38 -108.54
CA ARG A 648 -29.46 14.92 -109.95
C ARG A 648 -30.84 15.22 -110.55
N GLY A 649 -31.86 15.51 -109.73
CA GLY A 649 -33.19 15.89 -110.20
C GLY A 649 -33.33 17.33 -110.69
N GLN A 650 -32.33 18.20 -110.51
CA GLN A 650 -32.40 19.65 -110.80
C GLN A 650 -31.37 20.14 -111.84
N GLN A 651 -31.29 19.52 -113.02
CA GLN A 651 -30.56 20.11 -114.17
C GLN A 651 -31.53 20.64 -115.25
N PRO A 652 -31.51 21.95 -115.56
CA PRO A 652 -32.42 22.60 -116.52
C PRO A 652 -31.95 22.44 -117.98
N ARG A 653 -32.90 22.16 -118.89
CA ARG A 653 -32.66 22.05 -120.34
C ARG A 653 -32.60 23.44 -121.02
N PRO A 654 -31.70 23.66 -122.00
CA PRO A 654 -31.49 24.94 -122.68
C PRO A 654 -32.52 25.27 -123.79
N GLN A 655 -32.89 26.55 -123.89
CA GLN A 655 -33.76 27.17 -124.91
C GLN A 655 -32.97 27.71 -126.12
N PRO A 656 -33.57 27.72 -127.33
CA PRO A 656 -33.26 28.66 -128.40
C PRO A 656 -34.41 29.68 -128.65
N SER A 657 -34.04 30.94 -128.92
CA SER A 657 -34.90 32.12 -129.18
C SER A 657 -35.17 32.33 -130.71
N PRO A 658 -35.86 33.39 -131.19
CA PRO A 658 -37.04 34.14 -130.71
C PRO A 658 -38.10 34.47 -131.82
N ARG A 659 -39.22 35.13 -131.40
CA ARG A 659 -40.04 36.20 -132.07
C ARG A 659 -41.54 35.87 -132.27
N PRO A 660 -42.46 36.88 -132.33
CA PRO A 660 -42.69 38.01 -131.41
C PRO A 660 -44.21 38.29 -131.14
N VAL A 661 -44.48 39.36 -130.37
CA VAL A 661 -45.64 40.30 -130.41
C VAL A 661 -46.65 40.30 -129.25
N ALA A 662 -46.70 41.49 -128.59
CA ALA A 662 -47.80 42.21 -127.90
C ALA A 662 -48.50 41.53 -126.70
N SER A 663 -48.92 42.21 -125.63
CA SER A 663 -49.03 43.63 -125.25
C SER A 663 -49.30 43.70 -123.73
N GLU A 664 -48.88 44.82 -123.12
CA GLU A 664 -49.20 45.41 -121.79
C GLU A 664 -50.68 45.29 -121.29
N PRO A 665 -51.04 45.82 -120.08
CA PRO A 665 -50.39 45.77 -118.75
C PRO A 665 -51.42 45.58 -117.61
N GLY A 666 -50.97 45.46 -116.34
CA GLY A 666 -51.83 45.76 -115.18
C GLY A 666 -51.34 45.25 -113.83
N ALA A 667 -50.95 46.21 -112.95
CA ALA A 667 -51.28 46.36 -111.52
C ALA A 667 -51.61 45.12 -110.66
N ALA A 668 -51.34 45.01 -109.36
CA ALA A 668 -50.70 45.79 -108.29
C ALA A 668 -50.86 44.93 -106.99
N GLU A 669 -50.13 45.26 -105.91
CA GLU A 669 -50.45 44.94 -104.48
C GLU A 669 -50.50 43.44 -104.08
N ARG A 670 -50.33 42.96 -102.84
CA ARG A 670 -50.00 43.42 -101.47
C ARG A 670 -49.82 42.14 -100.62
N GLY A 671 -49.19 42.28 -99.44
CA GLY A 671 -49.52 41.52 -98.23
C GLY A 671 -48.84 40.15 -98.09
N GLU A 672 -48.02 39.88 -97.08
CA GLU A 672 -48.25 39.82 -95.61
C GLU A 672 -48.43 38.38 -95.10
N ILE A 673 -47.49 38.01 -94.20
CA ILE A 673 -47.66 37.39 -92.87
C ILE A 673 -48.08 35.92 -92.72
N GLY A 674 -47.32 35.24 -91.84
CA GLY A 674 -47.79 34.23 -90.88
C GLY A 674 -47.38 32.80 -91.22
N VAL A 675 -46.77 31.99 -90.35
CA VAL A 675 -46.54 32.01 -88.89
C VAL A 675 -45.22 31.29 -88.61
#